data_AF-A0A1H1W1P9-F1
#
_entry.id   AF-A0A1H1W1P9-F1
#
_cell.length_a   1.000
_cell.length_b   1.000
_cell.length_c   1.000
_cell.angle_alpha   90.00
_cell.angle_beta   90.00
_cell.angle_gamma   90.00
#
_symmetry.space_group_name_H-M   'P 1'
#
loop_
_entity.id
_entity.type
_entity.pdbx_description
1 polymer ?
#
loop_
_entity_poly.entity_id
_entity_poly.type
_entity_poly.pdbx_seq_one_letter_code
_entity_poly.pdbx_strand_id
1 'polypeptide(L)'
;MNQPILTPALTTLLKEWLPKQRWFPVNSPDFEMSQAGSLGIEDPSGHAGLAVFLLKITTGPSDGGGRTLVVQVPLSFRAAPAAGMERALVGQAAGTDPSRTWVYDALHDPDFIGGWLELIRHEAAARIGVATGFKASGNYRLPTAHGVVKVLSGEQSNTSVIVDDGESAAIVKFFRTLSAGTNPEVEVGAALTAAGTSEVPATLGWVRGEWLENGTKAGGTARGTRPVQGELAVAHEFLAGGLDAWRLAVDAARAGRDFTAEARALGAATATVHRRLAETLGRSEAAGSGQDIAAGVARRIRTAWAEAGPAVGPYDEALGALLDGLDGTSAGPLQRIHGDLHLGQILQVPAAGRTETLTATEAEPRWAILDFEGEPLRPIDERNGPDVPLRDVAGMLRSFDYAAGAAQREQEGAHVPASWVDDCADAFLGGYASVTPGTVDRTSPLFVALWLDKALYEVVYEMRNRPDWLAIPVSASRRLLGGNGAGDTAGAASEGNEMTGTARTGRPGAPLPVDDGTLGKIANGEHHAPHSVLGAHLDDYGHVTVRTVKHLAEAVSVITAAGEVPMQHEAHGAWVAVLEPSEHGHVPDYRLSVTYPGADPVTVDEPYRYLPTVGEVDLHLIGEGRHEKLWQVLGAHVQHYKSSLGDVDGVSFAVWAPNAQAVRVKGDFNGWDGREHSLRSLGSSGVWELFIPGVVAGACYKFEIRTKAGYWVEKADPMAFGTEVPPLTASRVVEPSYAFKDDEWMQARAERDPHNSAMSVYEVHLGSWRLGLGYRELAKELVDYVKWLGFTHVEFMPVAEHPFGGSWGYQVTSYFAPTSRFGHPDEFRYLVDTLHQAGIGVLLDWVPAHFPKDAWALAQFDGQPLYEHADPTLGEHPDWGTLIFDFGRTEVRNFLVANALYWLDEFHIDGLRVDAVASMLYLDYSREEGQWRPNRFGGRENLEAISFLQEVNATVYKTHPGAVMIAEESTAFPGVTAPTSHGGLGFGLKWNMGWMHDSLKYASEDPVNRKWHHGGLTFSLVYAFTENFLLPISHDEVVHGKGSMLRKMPGDRWQQLANLRAFLAYQWAHPGKQLIFMGTEFGQEAEWSEQHGLDWWLAEIPAHKGIQLLTKDLNELYTSTPSLYARDNEPAGFQWINGGDADRNVLSFIRRDADGNPVVCAINFSGAPHAGYTLGVPQAGAWSEVLNTDHTTYGGSGVLNTGELKATDEGQDGQPATLTVTLPPLGASFFTPGAPAAP
;
A
#
# COMPACT_ATOMS: atom_id res chain seq x y z
N MET A 1 -6.52 39.11 28.08
CA MET A 1 -6.54 38.38 26.80
C MET A 1 -8.00 38.11 26.51
N ASN A 2 -8.54 38.59 25.40
CA ASN A 2 -9.98 38.54 25.11
C ASN A 2 -10.40 37.09 24.78
N GLN A 3 -11.66 36.71 25.07
CA GLN A 3 -12.22 35.44 24.60
C GLN A 3 -12.01 35.29 23.08
N PRO A 4 -11.62 34.10 22.56
CA PRO A 4 -11.52 33.89 21.12
C PRO A 4 -12.88 34.19 20.45
N ILE A 5 -12.84 35.02 19.41
CA ILE A 5 -14.02 35.45 18.66
C ILE A 5 -13.96 34.84 17.26
N LEU A 6 -15.04 34.22 16.83
CA LEU A 6 -15.22 33.72 15.48
C LEU A 6 -15.32 34.91 14.51
N THR A 7 -14.23 35.18 13.79
CA THR A 7 -14.15 36.28 12.82
C THR A 7 -14.87 35.92 11.52
N PRO A 8 -15.27 36.90 10.68
CA PRO A 8 -15.82 36.61 9.35
C PRO A 8 -14.86 35.79 8.47
N ALA A 9 -13.56 36.08 8.53
CA ALA A 9 -12.54 35.32 7.79
C ALA A 9 -12.48 33.85 8.23
N LEU A 10 -12.49 33.61 9.54
CA LEU A 10 -12.49 32.25 10.09
C LEU A 10 -13.81 31.52 9.81
N THR A 11 -14.94 32.25 9.82
CA THR A 11 -16.26 31.71 9.47
C THR A 11 -16.27 31.18 8.04
N THR A 12 -15.75 31.95 7.07
CA THR A 12 -15.66 31.53 5.67
C THR A 12 -14.79 30.28 5.54
N LEU A 13 -13.63 30.28 6.20
CA LEU A 13 -12.69 29.16 6.14
C LEU A 13 -13.31 27.87 6.70
N LEU A 14 -13.97 27.95 7.86
CA LEU A 14 -14.60 26.80 8.49
C LEU A 14 -15.83 26.29 7.73
N LYS A 15 -16.58 27.17 7.05
CA LYS A 15 -17.69 26.74 6.19
C LYS A 15 -17.23 25.86 5.02
N GLU A 16 -16.02 26.07 4.53
CA GLU A 16 -15.44 25.24 3.46
C GLU A 16 -14.81 23.95 4.02
N TRP A 17 -14.17 24.05 5.19
CA TRP A 17 -13.41 22.94 5.77
C TRP A 17 -14.29 21.89 6.47
N LEU A 18 -15.33 22.31 7.22
CA LEU A 18 -16.18 21.43 8.03
C LEU A 18 -16.91 20.34 7.21
N PRO A 19 -17.53 20.63 6.05
CA PRO A 19 -18.22 19.60 5.25
C PRO A 19 -17.29 18.52 4.68
N LYS A 20 -15.98 18.77 4.64
CA LYS A 20 -14.97 17.80 4.19
C LYS A 20 -14.57 16.83 5.31
N GLN A 21 -15.00 17.05 6.55
CA GLN A 21 -14.64 16.23 7.70
C GLN A 21 -15.65 15.11 7.92
N ARG A 22 -15.16 13.89 8.08
CA ARG A 22 -16.00 12.69 8.30
C ARG A 22 -16.85 12.78 9.57
N TRP A 23 -16.35 13.43 10.62
CA TRP A 23 -17.06 13.59 11.90
C TRP A 23 -18.14 14.69 11.87
N PHE A 24 -18.24 15.47 10.79
CA PHE A 24 -19.18 16.59 10.72
C PHE A 24 -20.61 16.07 10.44
N PRO A 25 -21.60 16.38 11.29
CA PRO A 25 -22.90 15.71 11.27
C PRO A 25 -23.89 16.21 10.21
N VAL A 26 -23.43 17.03 9.25
CA VAL A 26 -24.29 17.67 8.23
C VAL A 26 -23.76 17.36 6.84
N ASN A 27 -24.58 16.66 6.05
CA ASN A 27 -24.25 16.23 4.69
C ASN A 27 -24.62 17.27 3.61
N SER A 28 -25.27 18.37 4.00
CA SER A 28 -25.66 19.45 3.08
C SER A 28 -24.74 20.66 3.20
N PRO A 29 -24.38 21.33 2.09
CA PRO A 29 -23.64 22.59 2.13
C PRO A 29 -24.46 23.75 2.74
N ASP A 30 -25.79 23.59 2.86
CA ASP A 30 -26.71 24.62 3.35
C ASP A 30 -26.92 24.52 4.87
N PHE A 31 -25.98 25.07 5.65
CA PHE A 31 -26.12 25.22 7.11
C PHE A 31 -25.76 26.62 7.62
N GLU A 32 -26.44 27.02 8.69
CA GLU A 32 -26.10 28.21 9.47
C GLU A 32 -25.11 27.85 10.58
N MET A 33 -24.12 28.72 10.80
CA MET A 33 -23.06 28.55 11.80
C MET A 33 -22.94 29.79 12.67
N SER A 34 -22.94 29.62 13.99
CA SER A 34 -22.73 30.71 14.97
C SER A 34 -21.94 30.22 16.18
N GLN A 35 -21.23 31.11 16.87
CA GLN A 35 -20.44 30.74 18.06
C GLN A 35 -21.35 30.57 19.29
N ALA A 36 -21.30 29.39 19.91
CA ALA A 36 -21.98 29.07 21.18
C ALA A 36 -21.06 29.27 22.40
N GLY A 37 -19.75 29.16 22.20
CA GLY A 37 -18.72 29.34 23.23
C GLY A 37 -17.31 29.28 22.62
N SER A 38 -16.31 29.62 23.42
CA SER A 38 -14.90 29.44 23.05
C SER A 38 -14.00 29.30 24.27
N LEU A 39 -12.88 28.62 24.08
CA LEU A 39 -11.87 28.34 25.10
C LEU A 39 -10.50 28.76 24.56
N GLY A 40 -9.66 29.35 25.41
CA GLY A 40 -8.24 29.57 25.14
C GLY A 40 -7.41 28.59 25.94
N ILE A 41 -6.50 27.88 25.26
CA ILE A 41 -5.57 26.94 25.89
C ILE A 41 -4.22 27.64 26.02
N GLU A 42 -3.56 27.47 27.16
CA GLU A 42 -2.21 27.98 27.35
C GLU A 42 -1.23 27.09 26.59
N ASP A 43 -0.41 27.71 25.75
CA ASP A 43 0.73 27.07 25.11
C ASP A 43 1.98 27.40 25.95
N PRO A 44 2.54 26.43 26.71
CA PRO A 44 3.73 26.64 27.51
C PRO A 44 4.97 26.97 26.66
N SER A 45 4.97 26.57 25.38
CA SER A 45 6.07 26.80 24.44
C SER A 45 6.01 28.18 23.78
N GLY A 46 4.82 28.79 23.73
CA GLY A 46 4.56 30.10 23.14
C GLY A 46 4.55 30.14 21.61
N HIS A 47 4.73 29.00 20.94
CA HIS A 47 4.83 28.88 19.48
C HIS A 47 3.48 29.06 18.76
N ALA A 48 2.37 28.71 19.40
CA ALA A 48 1.04 28.70 18.81
C ALA A 48 0.02 29.51 19.63
N GLY A 49 -0.98 30.04 18.95
CA GLY A 49 -2.21 30.52 19.60
C GLY A 49 -3.18 29.36 19.61
N LEU A 50 -3.62 28.90 20.78
CA LEU A 50 -4.46 27.72 20.89
C LEU A 50 -5.87 28.10 21.33
N ALA A 51 -6.86 27.75 20.52
CA ALA A 51 -8.25 28.02 20.84
C ALA A 51 -9.17 26.86 20.46
N VAL A 52 -10.26 26.70 21.21
CA VAL A 52 -11.34 25.80 20.86
C VAL A 52 -12.60 26.62 20.63
N PHE A 53 -13.24 26.43 19.48
CA PHE A 53 -14.51 27.05 19.15
C PHE A 53 -15.64 26.04 19.33
N LEU A 54 -16.67 26.42 20.08
CA LEU A 54 -17.90 25.65 20.21
C LEU A 54 -18.93 26.28 19.29
N LEU A 55 -19.25 25.61 18.19
CA LEU A 55 -20.02 26.16 17.08
C LEU A 55 -21.40 25.53 17.00
N LYS A 56 -22.42 26.37 16.96
CA LYS A 56 -23.80 25.97 16.74
C LYS A 56 -24.07 25.85 15.25
N ILE A 57 -24.47 24.66 14.81
CA ILE A 57 -24.79 24.30 13.43
C ILE A 57 -26.30 24.09 13.33
N THR A 58 -26.96 24.77 12.38
CA THR A 58 -28.42 24.65 12.15
C THR A 58 -28.69 24.35 10.68
N THR A 59 -29.44 23.28 10.39
CA THR A 59 -29.83 22.87 9.03
C THR A 59 -31.25 23.30 8.68
N GLY A 60 -31.49 23.63 7.39
CA GLY A 60 -32.79 24.07 6.88
C GLY A 60 -33.85 22.95 6.85
N PRO A 61 -35.15 23.29 6.66
CA PRO A 61 -36.27 22.34 6.81
C PRO A 61 -36.48 21.36 5.64
N SER A 62 -35.53 21.21 4.71
CA SER A 62 -35.68 20.31 3.55
C SER A 62 -35.82 18.83 3.91
N ASP A 63 -35.38 18.44 5.12
CA ASP A 63 -35.21 17.02 5.51
C ASP A 63 -36.14 16.61 6.67
N GLY A 64 -37.27 17.31 6.89
CA GLY A 64 -38.29 16.85 7.84
C GLY A 64 -38.11 17.27 9.31
N GLY A 65 -37.43 18.40 9.56
CA GLY A 65 -37.41 19.09 10.86
C GLY A 65 -36.05 19.71 11.15
N GLY A 66 -35.96 21.05 11.19
CA GLY A 66 -34.67 21.74 11.41
C GLY A 66 -34.03 21.32 12.74
N ARG A 67 -32.81 20.76 12.68
CA ARG A 67 -32.03 20.31 13.83
C ARG A 67 -30.89 21.28 14.10
N THR A 68 -30.64 21.56 15.39
CA THR A 68 -29.50 22.36 15.84
C THR A 68 -28.55 21.46 16.64
N LEU A 69 -27.26 21.49 16.32
CA LEU A 69 -26.20 20.75 17.01
C LEU A 69 -25.08 21.71 17.43
N VAL A 70 -24.29 21.33 18.44
CA VAL A 70 -23.07 22.05 18.83
C VAL A 70 -21.86 21.18 18.53
N VAL A 71 -20.91 21.71 17.77
CA VAL A 71 -19.67 21.01 17.40
C VAL A 71 -18.44 21.68 18.01
N GLN A 72 -17.45 20.88 18.40
CA GLN A 72 -16.17 21.33 18.93
C GLN A 72 -15.11 21.40 17.82
N VAL A 73 -14.50 22.58 17.65
CA VAL A 73 -13.48 22.85 16.63
C VAL A 73 -12.22 23.42 17.29
N PRO A 74 -11.25 22.57 17.67
CA PRO A 74 -9.93 22.98 18.14
C PRO A 74 -9.09 23.52 16.98
N LEU A 75 -8.51 24.71 17.16
CA LEU A 75 -7.69 25.38 16.15
C LEU A 75 -6.38 25.88 16.75
N SER A 76 -5.29 25.67 16.03
CA SER A 76 -3.99 26.29 16.33
C SER A 76 -3.64 27.35 15.30
N PHE A 77 -3.18 28.50 15.79
CA PHE A 77 -2.85 29.68 15.01
C PHE A 77 -1.35 29.91 15.07
N ARG A 78 -0.66 29.87 13.92
CA ARG A 78 0.80 29.97 13.83
C ARG A 78 1.24 31.12 12.92
N ALA A 79 2.41 31.68 13.22
CA ALA A 79 3.00 32.80 12.49
C ALA A 79 3.57 32.40 11.12
N ALA A 80 3.94 31.14 10.98
CA ALA A 80 4.47 30.53 9.77
C ALA A 80 3.91 29.10 9.62
N PRO A 81 4.00 28.49 8.43
CA PRO A 81 3.61 27.11 8.24
C PRO A 81 4.32 26.16 9.22
N ALA A 82 3.58 25.26 9.87
CA ALA A 82 4.15 24.20 10.70
C ALA A 82 4.52 22.98 9.86
N ALA A 83 5.79 22.56 9.93
CA ALA A 83 6.29 21.37 9.26
C ALA A 83 5.62 20.11 9.82
N GLY A 84 5.19 19.18 8.94
CA GLY A 84 4.56 17.92 9.33
C GLY A 84 3.06 18.01 9.69
N MET A 85 2.46 19.20 9.65
CA MET A 85 1.04 19.43 9.92
C MET A 85 0.23 19.76 8.65
N GLU A 86 0.72 19.42 7.46
CA GLU A 86 0.12 19.85 6.19
C GLU A 86 -1.26 19.24 5.96
N ARG A 87 -1.45 17.99 6.39
CA ARG A 87 -2.77 17.31 6.37
C ARG A 87 -3.76 17.91 7.37
N ALA A 88 -3.28 18.66 8.36
CA ALA A 88 -4.09 19.35 9.36
C ALA A 88 -4.36 20.82 8.99
N LEU A 89 -3.86 21.31 7.86
CA LEU A 89 -4.05 22.70 7.45
C LEU A 89 -5.52 22.98 7.16
N VAL A 90 -6.12 23.89 7.92
CA VAL A 90 -7.47 24.41 7.69
C VAL A 90 -7.41 25.53 6.65
N GLY A 91 -6.36 26.35 6.70
CA GLY A 91 -6.02 27.35 5.69
C GLY A 91 -5.40 28.60 6.30
N GLN A 92 -5.54 29.74 5.62
CA GLN A 92 -5.03 31.02 6.11
C GLN A 92 -6.17 31.98 6.44
N ALA A 93 -6.24 32.42 7.69
CA ALA A 93 -7.15 33.45 8.14
C ALA A 93 -6.53 34.25 9.29
N ALA A 94 -6.64 35.57 9.24
CA ALA A 94 -6.27 36.40 10.38
C ALA A 94 -7.30 36.19 11.51
N GLY A 95 -6.83 35.69 12.65
CA GLY A 95 -7.61 35.57 13.88
C GLY A 95 -7.63 36.87 14.69
N THR A 96 -7.71 36.75 16.01
CA THR A 96 -7.53 37.87 16.94
C THR A 96 -6.09 38.38 17.00
N ASP A 97 -5.12 37.55 16.58
CA ASP A 97 -3.71 37.92 16.41
C ASP A 97 -3.36 37.93 14.91
N PRO A 98 -3.24 39.10 14.28
CA PRO A 98 -2.93 39.22 12.86
C PRO A 98 -1.49 38.78 12.51
N SER A 99 -0.61 38.55 13.50
CA SER A 99 0.72 37.98 13.28
C SER A 99 0.72 36.46 13.10
N ARG A 100 -0.41 35.79 13.39
CA ARG A 100 -0.59 34.33 13.32
C ARG A 100 -1.71 33.97 12.36
N THR A 101 -1.39 33.93 11.06
CA THR A 101 -2.36 33.77 9.97
C THR A 101 -2.60 32.34 9.52
N TRP A 102 -1.73 31.39 9.89
CA TRP A 102 -1.86 29.99 9.52
C TRP A 102 -2.71 29.25 10.53
N VAL A 103 -3.77 28.58 10.06
CA VAL A 103 -4.78 27.92 10.89
C VAL A 103 -4.75 26.42 10.64
N TYR A 104 -4.60 25.62 11.69
CA TYR A 104 -4.57 24.16 11.64
C TYR A 104 -5.65 23.55 12.55
N ASP A 105 -6.07 22.31 12.27
CA ASP A 105 -6.80 21.49 13.23
C ASP A 105 -5.85 21.16 14.37
N ALA A 106 -6.15 21.71 15.55
CA ALA A 106 -5.25 21.62 16.70
C ALA A 106 -5.08 20.21 17.23
N LEU A 107 -5.95 19.26 16.87
CA LEU A 107 -5.79 17.88 17.32
C LEU A 107 -4.55 17.19 16.74
N HIS A 108 -4.01 17.72 15.64
CA HIS A 108 -2.72 17.29 15.08
C HIS A 108 -1.53 18.08 15.63
N ASP A 109 -1.77 19.05 16.52
CA ASP A 109 -0.75 19.94 17.07
C ASP A 109 -0.27 19.44 18.45
N PRO A 110 1.00 19.01 18.60
CA PRO A 110 1.53 18.56 19.88
C PRO A 110 1.43 19.61 20.99
N ASP A 111 1.55 20.90 20.65
CA ASP A 111 1.45 21.99 21.63
C ASP A 111 0.03 22.08 22.20
N PHE A 112 -0.99 21.85 21.36
CA PHE A 112 -2.39 21.79 21.79
C PHE A 112 -2.64 20.58 22.69
N ILE A 113 -2.20 19.40 22.28
CA ILE A 113 -2.38 18.17 23.04
C ILE A 113 -1.66 18.25 24.39
N GLY A 114 -0.45 18.81 24.42
CA GLY A 114 0.28 19.09 25.66
C GLY A 114 -0.50 20.01 26.60
N GLY A 115 -0.93 21.18 26.11
CA GLY A 115 -1.73 22.11 26.92
C GLY A 115 -3.05 21.50 27.42
N TRP A 116 -3.68 20.64 26.62
CA TRP A 116 -4.90 19.93 26.99
C TRP A 116 -4.68 18.89 28.09
N LEU A 117 -3.59 18.12 28.00
CA LEU A 117 -3.22 17.13 29.04
C LEU A 117 -2.84 17.81 30.36
N GLU A 118 -2.23 19.00 30.32
CA GLU A 118 -1.92 19.75 31.54
C GLU A 118 -3.17 20.25 32.27
N LEU A 119 -4.26 20.59 31.55
CA LEU A 119 -5.55 20.88 32.19
C LEU A 119 -6.04 19.69 33.01
N ILE A 120 -5.95 18.47 32.46
CA ILE A 120 -6.32 17.24 33.14
C ILE A 120 -5.37 16.96 34.32
N ARG A 121 -4.06 17.04 34.09
CA ARG A 121 -3.02 16.72 35.08
C ARG A 121 -3.12 17.57 36.35
N HIS A 122 -3.43 18.85 36.18
CA HIS A 122 -3.48 19.83 37.26
C HIS A 122 -4.90 20.15 37.76
N GLU A 123 -5.92 19.48 37.21
CA GLU A 123 -7.34 19.75 37.48
C GLU A 123 -7.66 21.26 37.34
N ALA A 124 -7.03 21.89 36.34
CA ALA A 124 -7.01 23.32 36.18
C ALA A 124 -8.21 23.82 35.37
N ALA A 125 -8.66 25.03 35.66
CA ALA A 125 -9.59 25.75 34.79
C ALA A 125 -8.84 26.38 33.61
N ALA A 126 -9.44 26.33 32.42
CA ALA A 126 -8.90 27.00 31.25
C ALA A 126 -8.75 28.51 31.50
N ARG A 127 -7.66 29.10 31.03
CA ARG A 127 -7.29 30.51 31.27
C ARG A 127 -8.33 31.50 30.74
N ILE A 128 -9.04 31.13 29.67
CA ILE A 128 -10.05 31.94 28.99
C ILE A 128 -11.21 31.01 28.58
N GLY A 129 -12.43 31.35 28.98
CA GLY A 129 -13.61 30.49 28.80
C GLY A 129 -13.94 29.70 30.07
N VAL A 130 -14.90 28.77 29.99
CA VAL A 130 -15.32 27.93 31.12
C VAL A 130 -15.09 26.48 30.72
N ALA A 131 -13.89 25.98 30.99
CA ALA A 131 -13.57 24.57 30.94
C ALA A 131 -12.68 24.17 32.12
N THR A 132 -12.77 22.93 32.57
CA THR A 132 -12.02 22.42 33.73
C THR A 132 -11.59 21.00 33.46
N GLY A 133 -10.31 20.70 33.68
CA GLY A 133 -9.81 19.32 33.64
C GLY A 133 -10.09 18.60 34.95
N PHE A 134 -10.28 17.29 34.87
CA PHE A 134 -10.54 16.41 36.00
C PHE A 134 -9.65 15.18 35.87
N LYS A 135 -9.01 14.78 36.97
CA LYS A 135 -8.20 13.56 37.00
C LYS A 135 -9.03 12.41 37.56
N ALA A 136 -8.98 11.26 36.91
CA ALA A 136 -9.68 10.08 37.41
C ALA A 136 -9.01 9.52 38.68
N SER A 137 -9.80 8.84 39.52
CA SER A 137 -9.30 8.20 40.74
C SER A 137 -8.53 6.91 40.41
N GLY A 138 -7.21 6.92 40.60
CA GLY A 138 -6.31 5.79 40.32
C GLY A 138 -4.84 6.20 40.25
N ASN A 139 -3.92 5.22 40.32
CA ASN A 139 -2.45 5.45 40.23
C ASN A 139 -1.93 5.42 38.79
N TYR A 140 -2.77 5.73 37.80
CA TYR A 140 -2.37 5.73 36.40
C TYR A 140 -1.67 7.04 36.02
N ARG A 141 -0.62 6.93 35.21
CA ARG A 141 0.16 8.07 34.73
C ARG A 141 -0.46 8.61 33.44
N LEU A 142 -0.70 9.92 33.41
CA LEU A 142 -1.05 10.63 32.17
C LEU A 142 0.25 10.98 31.43
N PRO A 143 0.40 10.63 30.15
CA PRO A 143 1.62 10.91 29.38
C PRO A 143 1.82 12.40 29.14
N THR A 144 3.01 12.78 28.72
CA THR A 144 3.33 14.12 28.22
C THR A 144 3.34 14.15 26.69
N ALA A 145 3.09 15.31 26.07
CA ALA A 145 3.08 15.44 24.61
C ALA A 145 4.49 15.53 23.98
N HIS A 146 5.54 15.09 24.69
CA HIS A 146 6.94 15.17 24.24
C HIS A 146 7.40 13.99 23.36
N GLY A 147 6.54 12.97 23.17
CA GLY A 147 6.82 11.82 22.32
C GLY A 147 5.90 11.74 21.10
N VAL A 148 5.31 10.57 20.84
CA VAL A 148 4.43 10.36 19.68
C VAL A 148 3.06 10.96 19.96
N VAL A 149 2.65 11.92 19.13
CA VAL A 149 1.27 12.42 19.06
C VAL A 149 0.71 12.04 17.70
N LYS A 150 -0.25 11.12 17.68
CA LYS A 150 -0.82 10.57 16.45
C LYS A 150 -2.34 10.58 16.50
N VAL A 151 -2.96 11.30 15.59
CA VAL A 151 -4.41 11.23 15.35
C VAL A 151 -4.74 9.91 14.67
N LEU A 152 -5.73 9.18 15.19
CA LEU A 152 -6.20 7.94 14.58
C LEU A 152 -7.08 8.24 13.35
N SER A 153 -6.74 7.63 12.23
CA SER A 153 -7.53 7.68 11.00
C SER A 153 -8.57 6.57 10.99
N GLY A 154 -9.82 6.87 10.62
CA GLY A 154 -10.90 5.88 10.49
C GLY A 154 -12.13 6.10 11.38
N GLU A 155 -12.10 7.04 12.32
CA GLU A 155 -13.23 7.32 13.20
C GLU A 155 -14.37 8.09 12.52
N GLN A 156 -15.62 7.72 12.82
CA GLN A 156 -16.80 8.27 12.15
C GLN A 156 -17.46 9.46 12.87
N SER A 157 -17.28 9.64 14.19
CA SER A 157 -18.07 10.63 14.96
C SER A 157 -17.29 11.48 15.96
N ASN A 158 -16.12 11.00 16.41
CA ASN A 158 -15.22 11.70 17.33
C ASN A 158 -13.80 11.68 16.75
N THR A 159 -12.83 12.28 17.44
CA THR A 159 -11.42 12.21 17.02
C THR A 159 -10.54 11.79 18.19
N SER A 160 -9.87 10.65 18.06
CA SER A 160 -8.93 10.16 19.07
C SER A 160 -7.49 10.42 18.68
N VAL A 161 -6.70 10.73 19.70
CA VAL A 161 -5.27 11.02 19.58
C VAL A 161 -4.51 10.09 20.52
N ILE A 162 -3.59 9.29 19.97
CA ILE A 162 -2.64 8.53 20.76
C ILE A 162 -1.52 9.46 21.18
N VAL A 163 -1.21 9.45 22.47
CA VAL A 163 -0.09 10.17 23.07
C VAL A 163 0.77 9.16 23.81
N ASP A 164 2.02 9.05 23.41
CA ASP A 164 3.00 8.13 24.02
C ASP A 164 4.30 8.89 24.28
N ASP A 165 4.71 8.97 25.55
CA ASP A 165 5.97 9.62 25.97
C ASP A 165 7.13 8.65 26.20
N GLY A 166 6.95 7.37 25.83
CA GLY A 166 7.94 6.31 26.04
C GLY A 166 7.93 5.72 27.46
N GLU A 167 7.25 6.37 28.42
CA GLU A 167 7.07 5.87 29.79
C GLU A 167 5.61 5.49 30.08
N SER A 168 4.67 6.16 29.41
CA SER A 168 3.23 5.91 29.49
C SER A 168 2.56 6.27 28.16
N ALA A 169 1.44 5.61 27.87
CA ALA A 169 0.65 5.88 26.67
C ALA A 169 -0.83 6.05 27.02
N ALA A 170 -1.48 7.00 26.34
CA ALA A 170 -2.90 7.27 26.48
C ALA A 170 -3.55 7.48 25.11
N ILE A 171 -4.83 7.16 25.04
CA ILE A 171 -5.70 7.56 23.93
C ILE A 171 -6.65 8.65 24.44
N VAL A 172 -6.62 9.81 23.80
CA VAL A 172 -7.46 10.97 24.13
C VAL A 172 -8.54 11.12 23.08
N LYS A 173 -9.79 10.84 23.44
CA LYS A 173 -10.96 10.95 22.58
C LYS A 173 -11.57 12.34 22.74
N PHE A 174 -11.59 13.13 21.67
CA PHE A 174 -12.24 14.44 21.62
C PHE A 174 -13.66 14.31 21.08
N PHE A 175 -14.64 14.77 21.86
CA PHE A 175 -16.03 14.76 21.45
C PHE A 175 -16.27 15.86 20.41
N ARG A 176 -16.61 15.49 19.17
CA ARG A 176 -16.77 16.45 18.07
C ARG A 176 -18.16 17.03 18.02
N THR A 177 -19.20 16.24 18.34
CA THR A 177 -20.57 16.74 18.56
C THR A 177 -20.87 16.72 20.05
N LEU A 178 -21.10 17.90 20.63
CA LEU A 178 -21.28 18.08 22.07
C LEU A 178 -22.74 17.94 22.48
N SER A 179 -22.94 17.33 23.64
CA SER A 179 -24.24 17.19 24.29
C SER A 179 -24.19 17.76 25.70
N ALA A 180 -25.23 18.47 26.11
CA ALA A 180 -25.35 18.95 27.48
C ALA A 180 -25.58 17.76 28.44
N GLY A 181 -24.91 17.76 29.58
CA GLY A 181 -24.97 16.68 30.58
C GLY A 181 -23.70 15.85 30.63
N THR A 182 -23.68 14.88 31.54
CA THR A 182 -22.54 13.97 31.72
C THR A 182 -22.47 12.98 30.56
N ASN A 183 -21.28 12.81 29.97
CA ASN A 183 -21.08 11.81 28.92
C ASN A 183 -20.97 10.40 29.54
N PRO A 184 -21.73 9.40 29.03
CA PRO A 184 -21.65 8.01 29.48
C PRO A 184 -20.22 7.44 29.54
N GLU A 185 -19.37 7.75 28.56
CA GLU A 185 -17.98 7.30 28.50
C GLU A 185 -17.18 7.71 29.74
N VAL A 186 -17.43 8.94 30.22
CA VAL A 186 -16.76 9.51 31.39
C VAL A 186 -17.34 8.95 32.68
N GLU A 187 -18.68 8.92 32.82
CA GLU A 187 -19.34 8.41 34.03
C GLU A 187 -18.99 6.95 34.28
N VAL A 188 -19.19 6.11 33.25
CA VAL A 188 -19.03 4.67 33.33
C VAL A 188 -17.56 4.30 33.45
N GLY A 189 -16.70 4.87 32.60
CA GLY A 189 -15.26 4.64 32.64
C GLY A 189 -14.63 5.04 33.98
N ALA A 190 -14.97 6.22 34.51
CA ALA A 190 -14.46 6.68 35.81
C ALA A 190 -14.93 5.80 36.97
N ALA A 191 -16.20 5.36 36.98
CA ALA A 191 -16.74 4.47 38.00
C ALA A 191 -16.06 3.08 37.98
N LEU A 192 -15.84 2.51 36.79
CA LEU A 192 -15.17 1.22 36.64
C LEU A 192 -13.68 1.27 36.97
N THR A 193 -13.02 2.39 36.64
CA THR A 193 -11.62 2.66 37.01
C THR A 193 -11.47 2.75 38.53
N ALA A 194 -12.37 3.49 39.20
CA ALA A 194 -12.39 3.60 40.66
C ALA A 194 -12.62 2.25 41.35
N ALA A 195 -13.34 1.33 40.71
CA ALA A 195 -13.55 -0.03 41.19
C ALA A 195 -12.39 -1.00 40.91
N GLY A 196 -11.32 -0.56 40.22
CA GLY A 196 -10.17 -1.38 39.90
C GLY A 196 -10.48 -2.51 38.89
N THR A 197 -11.42 -2.28 37.98
CA THR A 197 -11.83 -3.26 36.95
C THR A 197 -10.73 -3.40 35.91
N SER A 198 -10.39 -4.63 35.50
CA SER A 198 -9.31 -4.90 34.53
C SER A 198 -9.83 -5.12 33.11
N GLU A 199 -11.14 -5.32 32.99
CA GLU A 199 -11.90 -5.63 31.78
C GLU A 199 -12.28 -4.37 30.98
N VAL A 200 -11.82 -3.18 31.41
CA VAL A 200 -12.05 -1.88 30.75
C VAL A 200 -10.75 -1.06 30.85
N PRO A 201 -10.31 -0.35 29.79
CA PRO A 201 -9.16 0.54 29.88
C PRO A 201 -9.38 1.59 30.96
N ALA A 202 -8.37 1.84 31.79
CA ALA A 202 -8.49 2.83 32.84
C ALA A 202 -8.73 4.24 32.26
N THR A 203 -9.77 4.94 32.74
CA THR A 203 -9.95 6.36 32.49
C THR A 203 -8.87 7.12 33.28
N LEU A 204 -8.12 7.97 32.59
CA LEU A 204 -7.03 8.78 33.17
C LEU A 204 -7.51 10.17 33.61
N GLY A 205 -8.49 10.71 32.89
CA GLY A 205 -9.10 12.01 33.18
C GLY A 205 -9.92 12.54 32.01
N TRP A 206 -10.56 13.70 32.16
CA TRP A 206 -11.41 14.32 31.14
C TRP A 206 -11.44 15.83 31.28
N VAL A 207 -12.01 16.53 30.29
CA VAL A 207 -12.22 17.98 30.32
C VAL A 207 -13.70 18.29 30.16
N ARG A 208 -14.27 19.07 31.09
CA ARG A 208 -15.64 19.60 31.02
C ARG A 208 -15.64 21.03 30.51
N GLY A 209 -16.60 21.39 29.66
CA GLY A 209 -16.81 22.75 29.15
C GLY A 209 -18.22 23.28 29.38
N GLU A 210 -18.40 24.59 29.19
CA GLU A 210 -19.69 25.28 29.19
C GLU A 210 -19.92 26.05 27.89
N TRP A 211 -21.15 26.01 27.35
CA TRP A 211 -21.57 26.78 26.18
C TRP A 211 -23.02 27.24 26.29
N LEU A 212 -23.44 28.12 25.37
CA LEU A 212 -24.81 28.64 25.33
C LEU A 212 -25.71 27.81 24.42
N GLU A 213 -26.86 27.40 24.92
CA GLU A 213 -27.91 26.70 24.17
C GLU A 213 -29.23 27.50 24.18
N ASN A 214 -30.05 27.35 23.13
CA ASN A 214 -31.38 27.97 23.08
C ASN A 214 -32.34 27.25 24.05
N GLY A 215 -33.01 27.99 24.94
CA GLY A 215 -34.01 27.43 25.86
C GLY A 215 -35.16 28.40 26.19
N THR A 216 -36.24 27.86 26.74
CA THR A 216 -37.28 28.63 27.41
C THR A 216 -36.80 28.97 28.83
N LYS A 217 -36.77 30.25 29.20
CA LYS A 217 -36.48 30.66 30.59
C LYS A 217 -37.52 30.06 31.53
N ALA A 218 -37.07 29.56 32.68
CA ALA A 218 -37.98 29.14 33.76
C ALA A 218 -38.89 30.34 34.14
N GLY A 219 -40.17 30.26 33.78
CA GLY A 219 -41.20 31.24 34.17
C GLY A 219 -41.73 32.21 33.11
N GLY A 220 -41.44 32.09 31.80
CA GLY A 220 -42.07 33.00 30.83
C GLY A 220 -41.83 32.71 29.35
N THR A 221 -42.74 33.22 28.50
CA THR A 221 -42.88 33.03 27.05
C THR A 221 -41.78 33.64 26.16
N ALA A 222 -40.63 34.02 26.72
CA ALA A 222 -39.51 34.60 25.95
C ALA A 222 -38.41 33.54 25.68
N ARG A 223 -38.09 33.31 24.39
CA ARG A 223 -36.92 32.52 23.96
C ARG A 223 -35.63 33.25 24.39
N GLY A 224 -34.74 32.57 25.11
CA GLY A 224 -33.42 33.09 25.49
C GLY A 224 -32.34 32.01 25.40
N THR A 225 -31.07 32.39 25.53
CA THR A 225 -29.97 31.42 25.67
C THR A 225 -29.73 31.10 27.15
N ARG A 226 -29.38 29.86 27.47
CA ARG A 226 -28.97 29.40 28.81
C ARG A 226 -27.58 28.75 28.72
N PRO A 227 -26.71 28.91 29.73
CA PRO A 227 -25.48 28.13 29.82
C PRO A 227 -25.80 26.66 30.12
N VAL A 228 -25.09 25.76 29.46
CA VAL A 228 -25.12 24.32 29.66
C VAL A 228 -23.70 23.78 29.76
N GLN A 229 -23.51 22.70 30.50
CA GLN A 229 -22.21 22.05 30.68
C GLN A 229 -22.22 20.65 30.07
N GLY A 230 -21.06 20.20 29.59
CA GLY A 230 -20.86 18.83 29.13
C GLY A 230 -19.39 18.53 28.88
N GLU A 231 -19.07 17.26 28.63
CA GLU A 231 -17.69 16.80 28.46
C GLU A 231 -17.19 17.06 27.03
N LEU A 232 -15.94 17.51 26.93
CA LEU A 232 -15.28 17.91 25.69
C LEU A 232 -14.29 16.87 25.16
N ALA A 233 -13.67 16.11 26.07
CA ALA A 233 -12.75 15.03 25.77
C ALA A 233 -12.56 14.13 26.99
N VAL A 234 -12.13 12.89 26.76
CA VAL A 234 -11.75 11.91 27.79
C VAL A 234 -10.46 11.20 27.39
N ALA A 235 -9.60 10.93 28.37
CA ALA A 235 -8.34 10.21 28.19
C ALA A 235 -8.42 8.83 28.85
N HIS A 236 -8.02 7.78 28.13
CA HIS A 236 -7.95 6.41 28.60
C HIS A 236 -6.53 5.84 28.46
N GLU A 237 -6.23 4.79 29.22
CA GLU A 237 -5.07 3.91 29.01
C GLU A 237 -5.03 3.45 27.55
N PHE A 238 -3.87 3.55 26.90
CA PHE A 238 -3.66 2.97 25.58
C PHE A 238 -3.26 1.49 25.70
N LEU A 239 -4.06 0.61 25.10
CA LEU A 239 -3.84 -0.84 25.15
C LEU A 239 -2.96 -1.30 23.97
N ALA A 240 -1.64 -1.21 24.13
CA ALA A 240 -0.70 -1.61 23.10
C ALA A 240 -0.79 -3.11 22.76
N GLY A 241 -0.79 -3.43 21.47
CA GLY A 241 -0.82 -4.82 20.96
C GLY A 241 -2.18 -5.53 21.10
N GLY A 242 -3.26 -4.80 21.36
CA GLY A 242 -4.61 -5.37 21.40
C GLY A 242 -5.06 -5.92 20.03
N LEU A 243 -5.62 -7.12 20.02
CA LEU A 243 -6.24 -7.75 18.85
C LEU A 243 -7.75 -7.48 18.86
N ASP A 244 -8.31 -7.14 17.71
CA ASP A 244 -9.74 -6.85 17.55
C ASP A 244 -10.58 -8.13 17.68
N ALA A 245 -11.49 -8.16 18.66
CA ALA A 245 -12.36 -9.31 18.91
C ALA A 245 -13.30 -9.61 17.74
N TRP A 246 -13.73 -8.59 16.98
CA TRP A 246 -14.50 -8.76 15.76
C TRP A 246 -13.70 -9.56 14.72
N ARG A 247 -12.46 -9.16 14.46
CA ARG A 247 -11.60 -9.86 13.49
C ARG A 247 -11.30 -11.30 13.94
N LEU A 248 -11.01 -11.50 15.22
CA LEU A 248 -10.79 -12.84 15.77
C LEU A 248 -12.02 -13.75 15.57
N ALA A 249 -13.23 -13.24 15.80
CA ALA A 249 -14.47 -14.00 15.64
C ALA A 249 -14.80 -14.27 14.16
N VAL A 250 -14.66 -13.28 13.28
CA VAL A 250 -14.87 -13.45 11.82
C VAL A 250 -13.87 -14.45 11.25
N ASP A 251 -12.59 -14.34 11.60
CA ASP A 251 -11.56 -15.27 11.15
C ASP A 251 -11.78 -16.69 11.67
N ALA A 252 -12.28 -16.84 12.90
CA ALA A 252 -12.64 -18.13 13.47
C ALA A 252 -13.85 -18.74 12.77
N ALA A 253 -14.93 -17.98 12.58
CA ALA A 253 -16.13 -18.41 11.87
C ALA A 253 -15.79 -18.80 10.42
N ARG A 254 -15.03 -17.96 9.70
CA ARG A 254 -14.61 -18.19 8.32
C ARG A 254 -13.80 -19.47 8.15
N ALA A 255 -12.90 -19.74 9.09
CA ALA A 255 -12.09 -20.96 9.11
C ALA A 255 -12.79 -22.18 9.72
N GLY A 256 -14.06 -22.05 10.15
CA GLY A 256 -14.78 -23.09 10.87
C GLY A 256 -14.12 -23.52 12.19
N ARG A 257 -13.32 -22.64 12.80
CA ARG A 257 -12.63 -22.89 14.08
C ARG A 257 -13.58 -22.67 15.26
N ASP A 258 -13.42 -23.50 16.28
CA ASP A 258 -14.08 -23.32 17.58
C ASP A 258 -13.65 -21.98 18.22
N PHE A 259 -14.62 -21.19 18.65
CA PHE A 259 -14.45 -19.89 19.33
C PHE A 259 -15.11 -19.88 20.72
N THR A 260 -15.49 -21.05 21.24
CA THR A 260 -16.24 -21.17 22.50
C THR A 260 -15.41 -20.80 23.73
N ALA A 261 -14.09 -20.97 23.70
CA ALA A 261 -13.22 -20.56 24.80
C ALA A 261 -13.18 -19.03 24.95
N GLU A 262 -12.99 -18.34 23.83
CA GLU A 262 -13.01 -16.89 23.71
C GLU A 262 -14.39 -16.33 24.06
N ALA A 263 -15.46 -16.90 23.49
CA ALA A 263 -16.83 -16.50 23.81
C ALA A 263 -17.15 -16.64 25.30
N ARG A 264 -16.69 -17.73 25.95
CA ARG A 264 -16.84 -17.92 27.40
C ARG A 264 -16.07 -16.85 28.20
N ALA A 265 -14.85 -16.51 27.80
CA ALA A 265 -14.07 -15.46 28.45
C ALA A 265 -14.72 -14.08 28.28
N LEU A 266 -15.25 -13.77 27.09
CA LEU A 266 -16.04 -12.57 26.83
C LEU A 266 -17.29 -12.50 27.73
N GLY A 267 -18.00 -13.61 27.90
CA GLY A 267 -19.14 -13.71 28.81
C GLY A 267 -18.78 -13.36 30.26
N ALA A 268 -17.68 -13.92 30.76
CA ALA A 268 -17.18 -13.63 32.11
C ALA A 268 -16.74 -12.16 32.27
N ALA A 269 -16.11 -11.58 31.25
CA ALA A 269 -15.70 -10.18 31.24
C ALA A 269 -16.91 -9.23 31.28
N THR A 270 -17.91 -9.44 30.41
CA THR A 270 -19.16 -8.66 30.39
C THR A 270 -19.90 -8.75 31.73
N ALA A 271 -20.03 -9.95 32.29
CA ALA A 271 -20.67 -10.13 33.60
C ALA A 271 -19.89 -9.43 34.73
N THR A 272 -18.56 -9.40 34.66
CA THR A 272 -17.71 -8.69 35.61
C THR A 272 -17.96 -7.19 35.55
N VAL A 273 -18.01 -6.60 34.36
CA VAL A 273 -18.35 -5.18 34.16
C VAL A 273 -19.75 -4.89 34.70
N HIS A 274 -20.76 -5.67 34.34
CA HIS A 274 -22.12 -5.50 34.85
C HIS A 274 -22.23 -5.56 36.38
N ARG A 275 -21.52 -6.50 37.01
CA ARG A 275 -21.47 -6.61 38.47
C ARG A 275 -20.84 -5.36 39.08
N ARG A 276 -19.72 -4.89 38.51
CA ARG A 276 -19.01 -3.70 39.00
C ARG A 276 -19.85 -2.44 38.85
N LEU A 277 -20.55 -2.26 37.73
CA LEU A 277 -21.49 -1.14 37.55
C LEU A 277 -22.63 -1.16 38.56
N ALA A 278 -23.17 -2.34 38.87
CA ALA A 278 -24.18 -2.49 39.90
C ALA A 278 -23.67 -2.08 41.29
N GLU A 279 -22.43 -2.46 41.61
CA GLU A 279 -21.78 -2.18 42.88
C GLU A 279 -21.43 -0.69 43.03
N THR A 280 -21.00 -0.03 41.95
CA THR A 280 -20.53 1.37 41.97
C THR A 280 -21.65 2.40 41.77
N LEU A 281 -22.54 2.16 40.81
CA LEU A 281 -23.60 3.10 40.40
C LEU A 281 -24.99 2.69 40.90
N GLY A 282 -25.11 1.51 41.51
CA GLY A 282 -26.34 1.03 42.14
C GLY A 282 -27.32 0.35 41.17
N ARG A 283 -28.41 -0.16 41.74
CA ARG A 283 -29.56 -0.74 41.03
C ARG A 283 -30.84 -0.01 41.40
N SER A 284 -31.76 0.14 40.45
CA SER A 284 -33.11 0.64 40.70
C SER A 284 -34.17 -0.45 40.48
N GLU A 285 -35.20 -0.47 41.32
CA GLU A 285 -36.40 -1.28 41.05
C GLU A 285 -37.27 -0.57 40.01
N ALA A 286 -37.79 -1.31 39.03
CA ALA A 286 -38.59 -0.81 37.91
C ALA A 286 -39.95 -0.16 38.30
N ALA A 287 -40.22 0.03 39.60
CA ALA A 287 -41.51 0.48 40.13
C ALA A 287 -41.52 1.98 40.48
N GLY A 288 -41.26 2.83 39.47
CA GLY A 288 -41.43 4.29 39.58
C GLY A 288 -41.88 4.87 38.24
N SER A 289 -43.06 5.49 38.21
CA SER A 289 -43.78 5.97 37.02
C SER A 289 -42.89 6.71 36.00
N GLY A 290 -42.50 6.03 34.92
CA GLY A 290 -41.84 6.66 33.77
C GLY A 290 -40.89 5.77 32.94
N GLN A 291 -40.34 4.69 33.50
CA GLN A 291 -39.38 3.81 32.79
C GLN A 291 -39.91 2.37 32.68
N ASP A 292 -40.96 2.19 31.88
CA ASP A 292 -41.34 0.85 31.43
C ASP A 292 -40.42 0.46 30.25
N ILE A 293 -39.39 -0.36 30.55
CA ILE A 293 -38.43 -0.83 29.55
C ILE A 293 -39.13 -1.62 28.44
N ALA A 294 -40.12 -2.46 28.77
CA ALA A 294 -40.84 -3.26 27.79
C ALA A 294 -41.63 -2.36 26.83
N ALA A 295 -42.34 -1.36 27.35
CA ALA A 295 -43.02 -0.36 26.52
C ALA A 295 -42.05 0.51 25.71
N GLY A 296 -40.85 0.79 26.25
CA GLY A 296 -39.77 1.50 25.57
C GLY A 296 -39.21 0.72 24.38
N VAL A 297 -38.87 -0.55 24.58
CA VAL A 297 -38.42 -1.48 23.53
C VAL A 297 -39.50 -1.62 22.46
N ALA A 298 -40.75 -1.85 22.85
CA ALA A 298 -41.87 -1.97 21.91
C ALA A 298 -42.05 -0.73 21.04
N ARG A 299 -41.84 0.47 21.61
CA ARG A 299 -41.88 1.73 20.84
C ARG A 299 -40.75 1.81 19.82
N ARG A 300 -39.52 1.47 20.23
CA ARG A 300 -38.35 1.49 19.33
C ARG A 300 -38.48 0.50 18.19
N ILE A 301 -38.92 -0.72 18.48
CA ILE A 301 -39.18 -1.73 17.46
C ILE A 301 -40.24 -1.21 16.46
N ARG A 302 -41.34 -0.61 16.92
CA ARG A 302 -42.34 -0.01 16.00
C ARG A 302 -41.75 1.10 15.13
N THR A 303 -40.89 1.94 15.70
CA THR A 303 -40.22 3.02 14.96
C THR A 303 -39.23 2.47 13.93
N ALA A 304 -38.37 1.52 14.30
CA ALA A 304 -37.42 0.89 13.39
C ALA A 304 -38.15 0.09 12.31
N TRP A 305 -39.22 -0.63 12.67
CA TRP A 305 -40.05 -1.40 11.73
C TRP A 305 -40.73 -0.53 10.68
N ALA A 306 -41.09 0.71 10.99
CA ALA A 306 -41.67 1.63 10.00
C ALA A 306 -40.72 1.90 8.82
N GLU A 307 -39.42 1.77 9.03
CA GLU A 307 -38.38 1.97 8.01
C GLU A 307 -37.81 0.63 7.49
N ALA A 308 -37.56 -0.34 8.37
CA ALA A 308 -36.98 -1.63 8.07
C ALA A 308 -38.00 -2.66 7.54
N GLY A 309 -39.28 -2.54 7.89
CA GLY A 309 -40.35 -3.49 7.55
C GLY A 309 -40.41 -3.85 6.07
N PRO A 310 -40.31 -2.88 5.13
CA PRO A 310 -40.25 -3.16 3.70
C PRO A 310 -39.07 -4.06 3.28
N ALA A 311 -37.93 -4.01 3.97
CA ALA A 311 -36.77 -4.86 3.70
C ALA A 311 -36.84 -6.22 4.42
N VAL A 312 -37.45 -6.27 5.61
CA VAL A 312 -37.53 -7.49 6.44
C VAL A 312 -38.61 -8.46 5.94
N GLY A 313 -39.73 -7.97 5.41
CA GLY A 313 -40.82 -8.79 4.86
C GLY A 313 -42.13 -8.71 5.66
N PRO A 314 -43.19 -9.45 5.27
CA PRO A 314 -44.56 -9.28 5.77
C PRO A 314 -44.78 -9.95 7.14
N TYR A 315 -44.00 -9.57 8.16
CA TYR A 315 -44.06 -10.13 9.52
C TYR A 315 -44.86 -9.25 10.51
N ASP A 316 -45.74 -8.37 10.02
CA ASP A 316 -46.50 -7.45 10.88
C ASP A 316 -47.33 -8.16 11.96
N GLU A 317 -47.90 -9.35 11.65
CA GLU A 317 -48.67 -10.15 12.60
C GLU A 317 -47.79 -10.80 13.67
N ALA A 318 -46.65 -11.39 13.29
CA ALA A 318 -45.69 -11.99 14.21
C ALA A 318 -45.03 -10.93 15.10
N LEU A 319 -44.73 -9.76 14.53
CA LEU A 319 -44.28 -8.60 15.28
C LEU A 319 -45.36 -8.14 16.26
N GLY A 320 -46.61 -8.04 15.83
CA GLY A 320 -47.74 -7.73 16.70
C GLY A 320 -47.84 -8.67 17.90
N ALA A 321 -47.77 -9.98 17.67
CA ALA A 321 -47.80 -11.00 18.73
C ALA A 321 -46.62 -10.89 19.72
N LEU A 322 -45.40 -10.62 19.22
CA LEU A 322 -44.23 -10.37 20.07
C LEU A 322 -44.43 -9.12 20.93
N LEU A 323 -44.92 -8.02 20.34
CA LEU A 323 -45.16 -6.76 21.04
C LEU A 323 -46.29 -6.86 22.07
N ASP A 324 -47.35 -7.59 21.77
CA ASP A 324 -48.44 -7.87 22.71
C ASP A 324 -47.95 -8.74 23.88
N GLY A 325 -47.01 -9.66 23.63
CA GLY A 325 -46.35 -10.47 24.66
C GLY A 325 -45.41 -9.69 25.59
N LEU A 326 -45.04 -8.45 25.26
CA LEU A 326 -44.26 -7.57 26.13
C LEU A 326 -45.12 -6.88 27.19
N ASP A 327 -46.41 -6.70 26.94
CA ASP A 327 -47.31 -6.00 27.85
C ASP A 327 -47.38 -6.71 29.21
N GLY A 328 -46.96 -6.01 30.28
CA GLY A 328 -46.94 -6.54 31.64
C GLY A 328 -45.70 -7.37 32.02
N THR A 329 -44.73 -7.51 31.12
CA THR A 329 -43.45 -8.18 31.43
C THR A 329 -42.57 -7.28 32.32
N SER A 330 -42.11 -7.79 33.47
CA SER A 330 -41.17 -7.06 34.32
C SER A 330 -39.75 -7.15 33.76
N ALA A 331 -39.08 -6.01 33.60
CA ALA A 331 -37.68 -5.94 33.14
C ALA A 331 -36.64 -6.32 34.21
N GLY A 332 -37.07 -6.63 35.44
CA GLY A 332 -36.16 -6.91 36.55
C GLY A 332 -35.44 -5.66 37.07
N PRO A 333 -34.36 -5.84 37.85
CA PRO A 333 -33.58 -4.72 38.37
C PRO A 333 -32.81 -4.01 37.25
N LEU A 334 -32.91 -2.69 37.21
CA LEU A 334 -32.20 -1.85 36.24
C LEU A 334 -30.87 -1.37 36.82
N GLN A 335 -29.88 -1.21 35.95
CA GLN A 335 -28.55 -0.69 36.32
C GLN A 335 -27.92 0.05 35.15
N ARG A 336 -26.78 0.70 35.37
CA ARG A 336 -25.95 1.20 34.26
C ARG A 336 -25.35 0.02 33.51
N ILE A 337 -25.36 0.12 32.19
CA ILE A 337 -24.89 -0.88 31.23
C ILE A 337 -24.08 -0.17 30.14
N HIS A 338 -23.44 -0.92 29.25
CA HIS A 338 -22.75 -0.37 28.09
C HIS A 338 -23.74 0.22 27.07
N GLY A 339 -24.84 -0.46 26.82
CA GLY A 339 -25.96 0.04 26.04
C GLY A 339 -25.79 0.00 24.51
N ASP A 340 -24.67 -0.54 24.00
CA ASP A 340 -24.43 -0.85 22.58
C ASP A 340 -23.39 -1.97 22.36
N LEU A 341 -23.19 -2.84 23.36
CA LEU A 341 -22.05 -3.76 23.38
C LEU A 341 -22.07 -4.75 22.20
N HIS A 342 -20.96 -4.79 21.44
CA HIS A 342 -20.72 -5.77 20.38
C HIS A 342 -19.22 -6.08 20.22
N LEU A 343 -18.88 -7.13 19.46
CA LEU A 343 -17.48 -7.57 19.27
C LEU A 343 -16.52 -6.47 18.81
N GLY A 344 -16.95 -5.57 17.92
CA GLY A 344 -16.13 -4.42 17.47
C GLY A 344 -15.77 -3.38 18.55
N GLN A 345 -16.27 -3.51 19.78
CA GLN A 345 -15.94 -2.68 20.94
C GLN A 345 -15.06 -3.43 21.95
N ILE A 346 -14.44 -4.54 21.56
CA ILE A 346 -13.65 -5.37 22.47
C ILE A 346 -12.27 -5.66 21.87
N LEU A 347 -11.24 -5.53 22.70
CA LEU A 347 -9.88 -5.96 22.37
C LEU A 347 -9.44 -7.13 23.25
N GLN A 348 -8.72 -8.08 22.65
CA GLN A 348 -7.91 -9.06 23.36
C GLN A 348 -6.49 -8.52 23.53
N VAL A 349 -6.06 -8.23 24.75
CA VAL A 349 -4.72 -7.70 25.01
C VAL A 349 -3.78 -8.82 25.49
N PRO A 350 -2.62 -9.01 24.83
CA PRO A 350 -1.62 -10.01 25.22
C PRO A 350 -1.09 -9.79 26.64
N ALA A 351 -0.73 -10.88 27.33
CA ALA A 351 -0.20 -10.83 28.69
C ALA A 351 1.20 -10.16 28.79
N ALA A 352 1.94 -10.03 27.67
CA ALA A 352 3.35 -9.63 27.63
C ALA A 352 3.65 -8.16 27.99
N GLY A 353 2.64 -7.34 28.30
CA GLY A 353 2.82 -5.92 28.66
C GLY A 353 2.84 -5.60 30.16
N ARG A 354 2.71 -6.60 31.06
CA ARG A 354 2.75 -6.37 32.53
C ARG A 354 4.17 -6.58 33.06
N THR A 355 4.79 -5.49 33.51
CA THR A 355 6.12 -5.49 34.12
C THR A 355 6.21 -6.44 35.32
N GLU A 356 7.19 -7.35 35.25
CA GLU A 356 7.89 -8.06 36.33
C GLU A 356 7.11 -8.31 37.64
N THR A 357 6.17 -9.28 37.69
CA THR A 357 5.88 -10.09 38.91
C THR A 357 4.81 -11.21 38.77
N LEU A 358 4.50 -11.75 37.58
CA LEU A 358 3.51 -12.82 37.47
C LEU A 358 4.15 -14.16 37.08
N THR A 359 3.79 -15.22 37.80
CA THR A 359 4.26 -16.60 37.56
C THR A 359 3.53 -17.23 36.36
N ALA A 360 4.16 -18.21 35.70
CA ALA A 360 3.73 -18.83 34.43
C ALA A 360 2.31 -19.45 34.38
N THR A 361 1.56 -19.45 35.48
CA THR A 361 0.16 -19.87 35.56
C THR A 361 -0.87 -18.75 35.37
N GLU A 362 -0.45 -17.50 35.15
CA GLU A 362 -1.34 -16.31 35.00
C GLU A 362 -1.27 -15.66 33.60
N ALA A 363 -0.76 -16.38 32.61
CA ALA A 363 -0.53 -15.87 31.25
C ALA A 363 -1.75 -15.99 30.30
N GLU A 364 -2.97 -15.74 30.80
CA GLU A 364 -4.14 -15.64 29.93
C GLU A 364 -4.33 -14.20 29.40
N PRO A 365 -4.69 -14.03 28.12
CA PRO A 365 -4.96 -12.71 27.55
C PRO A 365 -6.15 -12.04 28.23
N ARG A 366 -6.07 -10.71 28.45
CA ARG A 366 -7.20 -9.94 29.01
C ARG A 366 -8.15 -9.50 27.90
N TRP A 367 -9.45 -9.49 28.17
CA TRP A 367 -10.46 -8.88 27.29
C TRP A 367 -10.82 -7.51 27.83
N ALA A 368 -10.70 -6.47 27.00
CA ALA A 368 -10.97 -5.09 27.35
C ALA A 368 -12.16 -4.55 26.54
N ILE A 369 -13.22 -4.15 27.23
CA ILE A 369 -14.42 -3.54 26.68
C ILE A 369 -14.20 -2.03 26.56
N LEU A 370 -14.49 -1.47 25.39
CA LEU A 370 -14.25 -0.08 25.00
C LEU A 370 -15.58 0.63 24.68
N ASP A 371 -15.57 1.95 24.60
CA ASP A 371 -16.64 2.77 23.99
C ASP A 371 -18.02 2.67 24.66
N PHE A 372 -18.10 3.13 25.91
CA PHE A 372 -19.32 3.24 26.72
C PHE A 372 -20.24 4.40 26.32
N GLU A 373 -20.03 5.05 25.16
CA GLU A 373 -20.92 6.12 24.68
C GLU A 373 -22.34 5.66 24.41
N GLY A 374 -22.57 4.35 24.17
CA GLY A 374 -23.87 3.78 23.79
C GLY A 374 -24.32 4.20 22.39
N GLU A 375 -25.50 3.71 21.94
CA GLU A 375 -25.96 3.89 20.55
C GLU A 375 -25.99 5.38 20.11
N PRO A 376 -25.18 5.82 19.13
CA PRO A 376 -24.97 7.24 18.80
C PRO A 376 -26.23 8.00 18.36
N LEU A 377 -27.23 7.29 17.83
CA LEU A 377 -28.50 7.88 17.39
C LEU A 377 -29.42 8.26 18.57
N ARG A 378 -29.10 7.83 19.80
CA ARG A 378 -29.92 8.09 20.99
C ARG A 378 -29.51 9.39 21.70
N PRO A 379 -30.47 10.20 22.18
CA PRO A 379 -30.18 11.35 23.05
C PRO A 379 -29.39 10.95 24.29
N ILE A 380 -28.50 11.84 24.76
CA ILE A 380 -27.64 11.57 25.93
C ILE A 380 -28.44 11.23 27.19
N ASP A 381 -29.62 11.82 27.38
CA ASP A 381 -30.51 11.55 28.51
C ASP A 381 -31.05 10.10 28.49
N GLU A 382 -31.24 9.51 27.31
CA GLU A 382 -31.62 8.11 27.17
C GLU A 382 -30.43 7.17 27.39
N ARG A 383 -29.23 7.58 26.95
CA ARG A 383 -27.98 6.82 27.14
C ARG A 383 -27.49 6.82 28.60
N ASN A 384 -27.87 7.82 29.37
CA ASN A 384 -27.57 7.94 30.81
C ASN A 384 -28.56 7.21 31.73
N GLY A 385 -29.70 6.73 31.20
CA GLY A 385 -30.68 5.99 31.99
C GLY A 385 -30.15 4.62 32.45
N PRO A 386 -30.55 4.12 33.63
CA PRO A 386 -30.45 2.70 33.95
C PRO A 386 -31.29 1.87 32.98
N ASP A 387 -30.79 0.71 32.58
CA ASP A 387 -31.43 -0.22 31.65
C ASP A 387 -31.22 -1.67 32.13
N VAL A 388 -31.79 -2.63 31.41
CA VAL A 388 -31.69 -4.05 31.73
C VAL A 388 -30.37 -4.63 31.18
N PRO A 389 -29.56 -5.34 32.00
CA PRO A 389 -28.29 -5.98 31.56
C PRO A 389 -28.46 -6.93 30.36
N LEU A 390 -29.67 -7.45 30.21
CA LEU A 390 -30.08 -8.31 29.10
C LEU A 390 -29.86 -7.67 27.74
N ARG A 391 -29.87 -6.34 27.65
CA ARG A 391 -29.65 -5.61 26.41
C ARG A 391 -28.22 -5.78 25.88
N ASP A 392 -27.20 -5.66 26.73
CA ASP A 392 -25.81 -5.88 26.33
C ASP A 392 -25.54 -7.35 25.99
N VAL A 393 -26.20 -8.27 26.71
CA VAL A 393 -26.16 -9.70 26.39
C VAL A 393 -26.75 -9.96 25.00
N ALA A 394 -27.92 -9.41 24.70
CA ALA A 394 -28.54 -9.54 23.37
C ALA A 394 -27.67 -8.90 22.27
N GLY A 395 -27.05 -7.75 22.53
CA GLY A 395 -26.12 -7.09 21.60
C GLY A 395 -24.90 -7.95 21.27
N MET A 396 -24.25 -8.54 22.29
CA MET A 396 -23.10 -9.42 22.09
C MET A 396 -23.48 -10.70 21.34
N LEU A 397 -24.59 -11.34 21.72
CA LEU A 397 -25.07 -12.55 21.03
C LEU A 397 -25.44 -12.28 19.57
N ARG A 398 -26.06 -11.12 19.30
CA ARG A 398 -26.30 -10.65 17.93
C ARG A 398 -25.00 -10.44 17.16
N SER A 399 -23.94 -9.98 17.82
CA SER A 399 -22.64 -9.76 17.16
C SER A 399 -21.92 -11.05 16.74
N PHE A 400 -22.15 -12.19 17.43
CA PHE A 400 -21.67 -13.50 16.94
C PHE A 400 -22.42 -13.94 15.67
N ASP A 401 -23.74 -13.77 15.63
CA ASP A 401 -24.55 -14.02 14.44
C ASP A 401 -24.14 -13.09 13.27
N TYR A 402 -23.86 -11.82 13.58
CA TYR A 402 -23.35 -10.88 12.59
C TYR A 402 -21.94 -11.29 12.10
N ALA A 403 -21.03 -11.70 12.97
CA ALA A 403 -19.68 -12.16 12.60
C ALA A 403 -19.72 -13.42 11.72
N ALA A 404 -20.62 -14.37 12.00
CA ALA A 404 -20.86 -15.53 11.14
C ALA A 404 -21.38 -15.12 9.76
N GLY A 405 -22.35 -14.20 9.70
CA GLY A 405 -22.86 -13.67 8.44
C GLY A 405 -21.81 -12.87 7.66
N ALA A 406 -20.94 -12.13 8.34
CA ALA A 406 -19.82 -11.42 7.74
C ALA A 406 -18.77 -12.40 7.20
N ALA A 407 -18.43 -13.45 7.93
CA ALA A 407 -17.49 -14.49 7.48
C ALA A 407 -17.95 -15.18 6.19
N GLN A 408 -19.24 -15.50 6.07
CA GLN A 408 -19.84 -16.08 4.86
C GLN A 408 -19.85 -15.11 3.67
N ARG A 409 -19.89 -13.81 3.94
CA ARG A 409 -19.92 -12.75 2.94
C ARG A 409 -18.52 -12.35 2.46
N GLU A 410 -17.58 -12.19 3.38
CA GLU A 410 -16.19 -11.76 3.11
C GLU A 410 -15.40 -12.82 2.32
N GLN A 411 -15.80 -14.09 2.38
CA GLN A 411 -15.20 -15.17 1.60
C GLN A 411 -16.27 -16.12 1.05
N GLU A 412 -16.45 -16.11 -0.27
CA GLU A 412 -17.35 -17.01 -0.97
C GLU A 412 -16.91 -18.48 -0.75
N GLY A 413 -17.80 -19.31 -0.18
CA GLY A 413 -17.51 -20.71 0.14
C GLY A 413 -17.02 -20.99 1.57
N ALA A 414 -16.92 -19.99 2.45
CA ALA A 414 -16.63 -20.22 3.86
C ALA A 414 -17.72 -21.07 4.54
N HIS A 415 -17.36 -22.25 5.04
CA HIS A 415 -18.29 -23.14 5.74
C HIS A 415 -18.28 -22.84 7.25
N VAL A 416 -19.10 -21.88 7.66
CA VAL A 416 -19.40 -21.67 9.08
C VAL A 416 -20.25 -22.85 9.56
N PRO A 417 -19.82 -23.62 10.58
CA PRO A 417 -20.60 -24.72 11.12
C PRO A 417 -21.99 -24.24 11.54
N ALA A 418 -23.04 -25.01 11.25
CA ALA A 418 -24.42 -24.62 11.55
C ALA A 418 -24.66 -24.35 13.05
N SER A 419 -23.89 -25.02 13.93
CA SER A 419 -23.95 -24.81 15.38
C SER A 419 -23.09 -23.65 15.87
N TRP A 420 -22.20 -23.06 15.06
CA TRP A 420 -21.15 -22.16 15.53
C TRP A 420 -21.68 -20.95 16.32
N VAL A 421 -22.76 -20.33 15.82
CA VAL A 421 -23.41 -19.20 16.49
C VAL A 421 -24.02 -19.62 17.83
N ASP A 422 -24.71 -20.76 17.86
CA ASP A 422 -25.33 -21.27 19.09
C ASP A 422 -24.28 -21.76 20.10
N ASP A 423 -23.21 -22.41 19.63
CA ASP A 423 -22.09 -22.86 20.46
C ASP A 423 -21.39 -21.64 21.11
N CYS A 424 -21.13 -20.58 20.34
CA CYS A 424 -20.58 -19.33 20.86
C CYS A 424 -21.55 -18.65 21.83
N ALA A 425 -22.84 -18.61 21.50
CA ALA A 425 -23.86 -18.01 22.35
C ALA A 425 -23.97 -18.74 23.70
N ASP A 426 -24.03 -20.07 23.69
CA ASP A 426 -24.13 -20.89 24.90
C ASP A 426 -22.84 -20.82 25.72
N ALA A 427 -21.68 -20.79 25.07
CA ALA A 427 -20.40 -20.60 25.76
C ALA A 427 -20.30 -19.21 26.41
N PHE A 428 -20.73 -18.15 25.73
CA PHE A 428 -20.82 -16.80 26.28
C PHE A 428 -21.76 -16.74 27.48
N LEU A 429 -22.96 -17.31 27.38
CA LEU A 429 -23.92 -17.38 28.48
C LEU A 429 -23.38 -18.19 29.66
N GLY A 430 -22.67 -19.28 29.40
CA GLY A 430 -21.98 -20.07 30.43
C GLY A 430 -20.89 -19.26 31.14
N GLY A 431 -20.11 -18.48 30.39
CA GLY A 431 -19.13 -17.54 30.94
C GLY A 431 -19.79 -16.46 31.79
N TYR A 432 -20.87 -15.87 31.29
CA TYR A 432 -21.63 -14.83 31.98
C TYR A 432 -22.22 -15.35 33.32
N ALA A 433 -22.83 -16.54 33.30
CA ALA A 433 -23.41 -17.19 34.46
C ALA A 433 -22.37 -17.58 35.53
N SER A 434 -21.10 -17.77 35.14
CA SER A 434 -20.00 -18.07 36.08
C SER A 434 -19.69 -16.91 37.04
N VAL A 435 -20.02 -15.67 36.65
CA VAL A 435 -19.77 -14.45 37.45
C VAL A 435 -21.06 -13.88 38.04
N THR A 436 -22.15 -13.90 37.27
CA THR A 436 -23.48 -13.46 37.72
C THR A 436 -24.45 -14.66 37.69
N PRO A 437 -24.60 -15.39 38.81
CA PRO A 437 -25.42 -16.59 38.85
C PRO A 437 -26.89 -16.30 38.51
N GLY A 438 -27.42 -17.01 37.52
CA GLY A 438 -28.76 -16.87 36.99
C GLY A 438 -28.83 -17.42 35.57
N THR A 439 -30.01 -17.80 35.09
CA THR A 439 -30.21 -18.25 33.71
C THR A 439 -30.79 -17.12 32.88
N VAL A 440 -30.10 -16.74 31.80
CA VAL A 440 -30.67 -15.87 30.77
C VAL A 440 -31.66 -16.69 29.95
N ASP A 441 -32.95 -16.37 30.06
CA ASP A 441 -34.00 -17.02 29.28
C ASP A 441 -34.07 -16.41 27.87
N ARG A 442 -33.43 -17.09 26.91
CA ARG A 442 -33.43 -16.74 25.48
C ARG A 442 -34.83 -16.77 24.84
N THR A 443 -35.82 -17.37 25.50
CA THR A 443 -37.19 -17.51 24.99
C THR A 443 -38.15 -16.47 25.58
N SER A 444 -37.69 -15.69 26.57
CA SER A 444 -38.53 -14.65 27.16
C SER A 444 -38.90 -13.56 26.13
N PRO A 445 -40.15 -13.06 26.12
CA PRO A 445 -40.57 -12.03 25.17
C PRO A 445 -39.67 -10.79 25.19
N LEU A 446 -39.19 -10.40 26.37
CA LEU A 446 -38.28 -9.27 26.54
C LEU A 446 -36.92 -9.50 25.89
N PHE A 447 -36.34 -10.70 25.98
CA PHE A 447 -35.08 -11.01 25.33
C PHE A 447 -35.20 -11.01 23.80
N VAL A 448 -36.24 -11.68 23.28
CA VAL A 448 -36.48 -11.75 21.83
C VAL A 448 -36.73 -10.36 21.27
N ALA A 449 -37.45 -9.51 22.00
CA ALA A 449 -37.67 -8.12 21.62
C ALA A 449 -36.37 -7.30 21.63
N LEU A 450 -35.51 -7.43 22.64
CA LEU A 450 -34.21 -6.73 22.67
C LEU A 450 -33.28 -7.18 21.53
N TRP A 451 -33.28 -8.47 21.19
CA TRP A 451 -32.52 -8.99 20.05
C TRP A 451 -33.06 -8.43 18.74
N LEU A 452 -34.39 -8.43 18.56
CA LEU A 452 -35.02 -7.86 17.37
C LEU A 452 -34.79 -6.34 17.27
N ASP A 453 -34.85 -5.61 18.39
CA ASP A 453 -34.56 -4.17 18.45
C ASP A 453 -33.15 -3.88 17.89
N LYS A 454 -32.14 -4.66 18.30
CA LYS A 454 -30.77 -4.54 17.77
C LYS A 454 -30.67 -4.95 16.29
N ALA A 455 -31.31 -6.04 15.88
CA ALA A 455 -31.28 -6.50 14.49
C ALA A 455 -31.96 -5.48 13.54
N LEU A 456 -33.11 -4.92 13.92
CA LEU A 456 -33.79 -3.87 13.15
C LEU A 456 -33.02 -2.57 13.12
N TYR A 457 -32.35 -2.20 14.22
CA TYR A 457 -31.42 -1.07 14.23
C TYR A 457 -30.33 -1.23 13.18
N GLU A 458 -29.71 -2.42 13.10
CA GLU A 458 -28.70 -2.73 12.10
C GLU A 458 -29.27 -2.71 10.68
N VAL A 459 -30.49 -3.21 10.45
CA VAL A 459 -31.17 -3.08 9.14
C VAL A 459 -31.25 -1.61 8.73
N VAL A 460 -31.77 -0.74 9.60
CA VAL A 460 -31.88 0.70 9.33
C VAL A 460 -30.51 1.34 9.11
N TYR A 461 -29.51 0.94 9.89
CA TYR A 461 -28.14 1.46 9.77
C TYR A 461 -27.48 1.06 8.44
N GLU A 462 -27.56 -0.22 8.05
CA GLU A 462 -26.97 -0.71 6.79
C GLU A 462 -27.70 -0.16 5.58
N MET A 463 -29.04 -0.04 5.61
CA MET A 463 -29.79 0.61 4.53
C MET A 463 -29.30 2.03 4.21
N ARG A 464 -28.83 2.76 5.22
CA ARG A 464 -28.39 4.16 5.09
C ARG A 464 -26.92 4.30 4.72
N ASN A 465 -26.08 3.35 5.14
CA ASN A 465 -24.62 3.52 5.09
C ASN A 465 -23.91 2.45 4.26
N ARG A 466 -24.39 1.20 4.24
CA ARG A 466 -23.80 0.08 3.48
C ARG A 466 -24.91 -0.85 2.96
N PRO A 467 -25.69 -0.43 1.95
CA PRO A 467 -26.85 -1.19 1.48
C PRO A 467 -26.53 -2.63 1.09
N ASP A 468 -25.30 -2.90 0.64
CA ASP A 468 -24.89 -4.24 0.27
C ASP A 468 -24.84 -5.19 1.49
N TRP A 469 -24.54 -4.70 2.70
CA TRP A 469 -24.44 -5.48 3.95
C TRP A 469 -25.81 -5.86 4.56
N LEU A 470 -26.90 -5.38 3.97
CA LEU A 470 -28.27 -5.47 4.48
C LEU A 470 -28.77 -6.91 4.72
N ALA A 471 -28.28 -7.89 3.94
CA ALA A 471 -28.74 -9.28 4.00
C ALA A 471 -28.52 -9.93 5.38
N ILE A 472 -27.46 -9.56 6.09
CA ILE A 472 -27.09 -10.14 7.39
C ILE A 472 -28.14 -9.79 8.47
N PRO A 473 -28.42 -8.50 8.77
CA PRO A 473 -29.43 -8.13 9.76
C PRO A 473 -30.88 -8.42 9.32
N VAL A 474 -31.18 -8.44 8.02
CA VAL A 474 -32.48 -8.85 7.50
C VAL A 474 -32.75 -10.33 7.79
N SER A 475 -31.80 -11.22 7.51
CA SER A 475 -31.94 -12.66 7.76
C SER A 475 -32.13 -12.98 9.24
N ALA A 476 -31.40 -12.29 10.12
CA ALA A 476 -31.57 -12.42 11.57
C ALA A 476 -32.97 -11.99 12.03
N SER A 477 -33.47 -10.85 11.54
CA SER A 477 -34.82 -10.35 11.85
C SER A 477 -35.91 -11.32 11.39
N ARG A 478 -35.75 -11.91 10.19
CA ARG A 478 -36.67 -12.94 9.66
C ARG A 478 -36.70 -14.20 10.53
N ARG A 479 -35.54 -14.71 10.96
CA ARG A 479 -35.46 -15.89 11.83
C ARG A 479 -36.16 -15.67 13.18
N LEU A 480 -35.99 -14.50 13.79
CA LEU A 480 -36.62 -14.16 15.08
C LEU A 480 -38.14 -14.05 14.97
N LEU A 481 -38.65 -13.44 13.89
CA LEU A 481 -40.08 -13.25 13.68
C LEU A 481 -40.78 -14.52 13.15
N GLY A 482 -40.06 -15.40 12.46
CA GLY A 482 -40.57 -16.68 11.97
C GLY A 482 -40.54 -17.83 13.00
N GLY A 483 -39.76 -17.72 14.08
CA GLY A 483 -39.46 -18.82 15.02
C GLY A 483 -40.30 -18.89 16.30
N ASN A 484 -41.21 -17.96 16.57
CA ASN A 484 -41.95 -17.89 17.85
C ASN A 484 -43.22 -18.76 17.93
N GLY A 485 -43.08 -20.07 17.62
CA GLY A 485 -44.04 -21.11 18.01
C GLY A 485 -43.47 -21.96 19.14
N ALA A 486 -44.11 -22.00 20.30
CA ALA A 486 -43.64 -22.73 21.47
C ALA A 486 -43.42 -24.24 21.23
N GLY A 487 -42.20 -24.72 21.56
CA GLY A 487 -41.89 -26.06 22.07
C GLY A 487 -41.77 -27.22 21.08
N ASP A 488 -40.54 -27.57 20.69
CA ASP A 488 -39.92 -28.89 20.92
C ASP A 488 -38.47 -28.91 20.42
N THR A 489 -37.55 -29.50 21.19
CA THR A 489 -36.14 -29.69 20.79
C THR A 489 -35.97 -30.87 19.81
N ALA A 490 -35.25 -30.57 18.73
CA ALA A 490 -34.42 -31.44 17.90
C ALA A 490 -35.10 -32.58 17.11
N GLY A 491 -35.30 -32.31 15.82
CA GLY A 491 -35.53 -33.33 14.79
C GLY A 491 -36.06 -32.76 13.47
N ALA A 492 -35.19 -32.25 12.60
CA ALA A 492 -35.49 -32.10 11.17
C ALA A 492 -34.21 -31.92 10.32
N ALA A 493 -33.18 -32.70 10.59
CA ALA A 493 -32.43 -33.31 9.49
C ALA A 493 -33.17 -34.62 9.19
N SER A 494 -33.50 -34.88 7.92
CA SER A 494 -34.28 -36.05 7.46
C SER A 494 -35.80 -35.96 7.72
N GLU A 495 -36.52 -35.28 6.83
CA GLU A 495 -37.78 -35.81 6.26
C GLU A 495 -38.03 -35.16 4.89
N GLY A 496 -37.02 -35.25 4.02
CA GLY A 496 -37.20 -35.17 2.58
C GLY A 496 -37.63 -36.53 2.03
N ASN A 497 -38.82 -37.00 2.37
CA ASN A 497 -39.55 -37.93 1.52
C ASN A 497 -41.03 -38.04 1.95
N GLU A 498 -41.91 -37.84 0.98
CA GLU A 498 -43.36 -38.07 1.03
C GLU A 498 -44.20 -37.14 1.92
N MET A 499 -44.65 -36.01 1.37
CA MET A 499 -46.09 -35.82 1.16
C MET A 499 -46.40 -34.74 0.11
N THR A 500 -46.96 -35.22 -0.98
CA THR A 500 -47.79 -34.53 -1.95
C THR A 500 -48.87 -33.67 -1.27
N GLY A 501 -48.90 -32.36 -1.55
CA GLY A 501 -49.97 -31.50 -1.04
C GLY A 501 -49.92 -30.07 -1.59
N THR A 502 -50.62 -29.85 -2.69
CA THR A 502 -50.76 -28.59 -3.42
C THR A 502 -51.35 -27.45 -2.57
N ALA A 503 -50.65 -26.31 -2.47
CA ALA A 503 -51.25 -25.00 -2.23
C ALA A 503 -50.44 -23.90 -2.95
N ARG A 504 -50.72 -23.73 -4.24
CA ARG A 504 -50.30 -22.58 -5.05
C ARG A 504 -51.06 -21.33 -4.60
N THR A 505 -50.39 -20.34 -4.03
CA THR A 505 -50.90 -18.95 -4.02
C THR A 505 -50.33 -18.22 -5.23
N GLY A 506 -51.11 -18.23 -6.31
CA GLY A 506 -50.71 -17.74 -7.63
C GLY A 506 -50.64 -16.22 -7.73
N ARG A 507 -49.45 -15.66 -7.54
CA ARG A 507 -49.04 -14.47 -8.30
C ARG A 507 -48.12 -14.98 -9.41
N PRO A 508 -48.33 -14.66 -10.70
CA PRO A 508 -47.39 -15.03 -11.74
C PRO A 508 -46.03 -14.42 -11.40
N GLY A 509 -44.97 -15.22 -11.39
CA GLY A 509 -43.59 -14.74 -11.25
C GLY A 509 -43.32 -13.68 -12.32
N ALA A 510 -43.32 -12.42 -11.91
CA ALA A 510 -43.04 -11.29 -12.78
C ALA A 510 -41.58 -10.86 -12.54
N PRO A 511 -40.83 -10.52 -13.60
CA PRO A 511 -39.48 -10.01 -13.42
C PRO A 511 -39.43 -8.81 -12.49
N LEU A 512 -38.40 -8.71 -11.65
CA LEU A 512 -38.12 -7.52 -10.84
C LEU A 512 -38.04 -6.28 -11.75
N PRO A 513 -38.81 -5.20 -11.54
CA PRO A 513 -38.90 -4.12 -12.51
C PRO A 513 -37.60 -3.33 -12.64
N VAL A 514 -37.22 -2.98 -13.87
CA VAL A 514 -36.11 -2.08 -14.19
C VAL A 514 -36.61 -1.07 -15.22
N ASP A 515 -36.31 0.22 -15.06
CA ASP A 515 -36.74 1.22 -16.03
C ASP A 515 -35.98 1.10 -17.36
N ASP A 516 -36.64 1.51 -18.46
CA ASP A 516 -36.09 1.42 -19.82
C ASP A 516 -34.78 2.19 -20.00
N GLY A 517 -34.60 3.31 -19.29
CA GLY A 517 -33.36 4.10 -19.34
C GLY A 517 -32.18 3.35 -18.73
N THR A 518 -32.39 2.68 -17.59
CA THR A 518 -31.40 1.81 -16.95
C THR A 518 -31.12 0.58 -17.80
N LEU A 519 -32.14 -0.08 -18.36
CA LEU A 519 -31.95 -1.21 -19.30
C LEU A 519 -31.16 -0.78 -20.54
N GLY A 520 -31.43 0.40 -21.09
CA GLY A 520 -30.67 0.97 -22.20
C GLY A 520 -29.20 1.22 -21.85
N LYS A 521 -28.90 1.76 -20.66
CA LYS A 521 -27.51 1.93 -20.19
C LYS A 521 -26.83 0.59 -19.97
N ILE A 522 -27.49 -0.37 -19.36
CA ILE A 522 -26.97 -1.73 -19.12
C ILE A 522 -26.66 -2.43 -20.44
N ALA A 523 -27.60 -2.46 -21.37
CA ALA A 523 -27.44 -3.07 -22.68
C ALA A 523 -26.31 -2.42 -23.48
N ASN A 524 -26.12 -1.12 -23.31
CA ASN A 524 -25.01 -0.43 -23.94
C ASN A 524 -23.70 -0.58 -23.15
N GLY A 525 -23.64 -1.12 -21.93
CA GLY A 525 -22.42 -1.18 -21.10
C GLY A 525 -22.02 0.18 -20.49
N GLU A 526 -22.99 1.01 -20.15
CA GLU A 526 -22.83 2.39 -19.67
C GLU A 526 -23.26 2.58 -18.20
N HIS A 527 -23.52 1.47 -17.49
CA HIS A 527 -23.95 1.49 -16.09
C HIS A 527 -22.79 1.14 -15.16
N HIS A 528 -22.62 1.89 -14.08
CA HIS A 528 -21.53 1.70 -13.12
C HIS A 528 -21.66 0.44 -12.25
N ALA A 529 -22.88 -0.10 -12.12
CA ALA A 529 -23.18 -1.29 -11.33
C ALA A 529 -23.99 -2.29 -12.17
N PRO A 530 -23.41 -2.98 -13.16
CA PRO A 530 -24.14 -3.91 -14.02
C PRO A 530 -24.71 -5.10 -13.23
N HIS A 531 -24.01 -5.56 -12.19
CA HIS A 531 -24.45 -6.63 -11.29
C HIS A 531 -25.71 -6.28 -10.49
N SER A 532 -26.13 -5.01 -10.41
CA SER A 532 -27.40 -4.64 -9.76
C SER A 532 -28.62 -4.91 -10.66
N VAL A 533 -28.42 -5.30 -11.91
CA VAL A 533 -29.48 -5.54 -12.91
C VAL A 533 -29.30 -6.89 -13.60
N LEU A 534 -28.07 -7.21 -14.03
CA LEU A 534 -27.70 -8.45 -14.68
C LEU A 534 -27.37 -9.53 -13.65
N GLY A 535 -27.38 -10.79 -14.08
CA GLY A 535 -27.25 -11.94 -13.19
C GLY A 535 -28.58 -12.33 -12.55
N ALA A 536 -28.50 -13.04 -11.44
CA ALA A 536 -29.65 -13.56 -10.71
C ALA A 536 -29.99 -12.71 -9.49
N HIS A 537 -31.26 -12.32 -9.38
CA HIS A 537 -31.79 -11.47 -8.32
C HIS A 537 -33.00 -12.14 -7.67
N LEU A 538 -32.93 -12.36 -6.36
CA LEU A 538 -34.04 -12.91 -5.58
C LEU A 538 -35.09 -11.83 -5.29
N ASP A 539 -36.36 -12.14 -5.53
CA ASP A 539 -37.48 -11.31 -5.06
C ASP A 539 -37.92 -11.70 -3.63
N ASP A 540 -38.79 -10.88 -3.04
CA ASP A 540 -39.32 -11.09 -1.68
C ASP A 540 -40.18 -12.37 -1.52
N TYR A 541 -40.56 -13.01 -2.64
CA TYR A 541 -41.38 -14.22 -2.68
C TYR A 541 -40.53 -15.47 -2.98
N GLY A 542 -39.22 -15.31 -3.15
CA GLY A 542 -38.27 -16.38 -3.43
C GLY A 542 -38.12 -16.72 -4.91
N HIS A 543 -38.77 -16.01 -5.84
CA HIS A 543 -38.48 -16.19 -7.26
C HIS A 543 -37.14 -15.60 -7.62
N VAL A 544 -36.46 -16.22 -8.58
CA VAL A 544 -35.16 -15.72 -9.08
C VAL A 544 -35.39 -15.08 -10.44
N THR A 545 -35.24 -13.76 -10.51
CA THR A 545 -35.16 -13.06 -11.79
C THR A 545 -33.73 -13.16 -12.33
N VAL A 546 -33.55 -13.85 -13.45
CA VAL A 546 -32.26 -13.92 -14.17
C VAL A 546 -32.31 -12.97 -15.35
N ARG A 547 -31.33 -12.06 -15.44
CA ARG A 547 -31.16 -11.14 -16.58
C ARG A 547 -29.79 -11.25 -17.21
N THR A 548 -29.76 -11.18 -18.53
CA THR A 548 -28.53 -11.15 -19.35
C THR A 548 -28.70 -10.15 -20.49
N VAL A 549 -27.60 -9.65 -21.03
CA VAL A 549 -27.58 -8.94 -22.32
C VAL A 549 -27.02 -9.88 -23.37
N LYS A 550 -27.79 -10.12 -24.45
CA LYS A 550 -27.37 -10.88 -25.63
C LYS A 550 -27.87 -10.18 -26.88
N HIS A 551 -27.03 -9.30 -27.42
CA HIS A 551 -27.37 -8.49 -28.59
C HIS A 551 -27.58 -9.38 -29.80
N LEU A 552 -28.66 -9.17 -30.56
CA LEU A 552 -28.97 -9.93 -31.79
C LEU A 552 -29.25 -11.44 -31.60
N ALA A 553 -29.36 -11.93 -30.37
CA ALA A 553 -29.80 -13.31 -30.12
C ALA A 553 -31.25 -13.52 -30.63
N GLU A 554 -31.54 -14.70 -31.16
CA GLU A 554 -32.90 -15.10 -31.56
C GLU A 554 -33.65 -15.75 -30.40
N ALA A 555 -32.94 -16.48 -29.54
CA ALA A 555 -33.47 -17.12 -28.35
C ALA A 555 -32.41 -17.21 -27.27
N VAL A 556 -32.83 -17.05 -26.02
CA VAL A 556 -32.01 -17.27 -24.83
C VAL A 556 -32.82 -18.10 -23.83
N SER A 557 -32.20 -19.10 -23.21
CA SER A 557 -32.80 -19.88 -22.14
C SER A 557 -31.84 -19.99 -20.95
N VAL A 558 -32.39 -20.08 -19.73
CA VAL A 558 -31.63 -20.43 -18.53
C VAL A 558 -31.65 -21.94 -18.34
N ILE A 559 -30.48 -22.56 -18.24
CA ILE A 559 -30.29 -23.99 -17.95
C ILE A 559 -29.97 -24.12 -16.46
N THR A 560 -30.75 -24.92 -15.74
CA THR A 560 -30.46 -25.31 -14.35
C THR A 560 -30.45 -26.84 -14.25
N ALA A 561 -30.06 -27.39 -13.10
CA ALA A 561 -30.22 -28.82 -12.82
C ALA A 561 -31.68 -29.30 -12.92
N ALA A 562 -32.67 -28.41 -12.75
CA ALA A 562 -34.08 -28.72 -12.84
C ALA A 562 -34.63 -28.70 -14.28
N GLY A 563 -33.89 -28.13 -15.24
CA GLY A 563 -34.29 -28.04 -16.63
C GLY A 563 -34.00 -26.68 -17.26
N GLU A 564 -34.50 -26.50 -18.48
CA GLU A 564 -34.32 -25.30 -19.30
C GLU A 564 -35.57 -24.41 -19.27
N VAL A 565 -35.38 -23.10 -19.02
CA VAL A 565 -36.44 -22.10 -18.97
C VAL A 565 -36.19 -21.02 -20.03
N PRO A 566 -37.08 -20.82 -21.02
CA PRO A 566 -36.90 -19.77 -22.03
C PRO A 566 -36.97 -18.37 -21.41
N MET A 567 -36.06 -17.49 -21.82
CA MET A 567 -36.06 -16.08 -21.47
C MET A 567 -36.92 -15.28 -22.45
N GLN A 568 -37.52 -14.19 -21.97
CA GLN A 568 -38.25 -13.23 -22.78
C GLN A 568 -37.33 -12.05 -23.09
N HIS A 569 -37.36 -11.56 -24.33
CA HIS A 569 -36.70 -10.31 -24.69
C HIS A 569 -37.45 -9.15 -24.03
N GLU A 570 -36.75 -8.37 -23.21
CA GLU A 570 -37.33 -7.27 -22.44
C GLU A 570 -37.21 -5.95 -23.22
N ALA A 571 -35.98 -5.48 -23.45
CA ALA A 571 -35.67 -4.31 -24.28
C ALA A 571 -34.17 -4.25 -24.62
N HIS A 572 -33.79 -3.55 -25.70
CA HIS A 572 -32.38 -3.22 -26.05
C HIS A 572 -31.38 -4.39 -26.12
N GLY A 573 -31.85 -5.63 -26.21
CA GLY A 573 -30.99 -6.83 -26.17
C GLY A 573 -30.85 -7.47 -24.79
N ALA A 574 -31.51 -6.91 -23.77
CA ALA A 574 -31.68 -7.54 -22.47
C ALA A 574 -32.77 -8.63 -22.53
N TRP A 575 -32.47 -9.77 -21.91
CA TRP A 575 -33.33 -10.95 -21.80
C TRP A 575 -33.59 -11.24 -20.33
N VAL A 576 -34.79 -11.70 -20.01
CA VAL A 576 -35.20 -11.97 -18.64
C VAL A 576 -36.00 -13.27 -18.51
N ALA A 577 -35.70 -14.05 -17.49
CA ALA A 577 -36.52 -15.18 -17.06
C ALA A 577 -36.78 -15.09 -15.55
N VAL A 578 -37.91 -15.64 -15.12
CA VAL A 578 -38.22 -15.84 -13.71
C VAL A 578 -38.21 -17.34 -13.46
N LEU A 579 -37.33 -17.77 -12.58
CA LEU A 579 -37.24 -19.16 -12.15
C LEU A 579 -38.05 -19.35 -10.87
N GLU A 580 -38.76 -20.46 -10.81
CA GLU A 580 -39.33 -20.96 -9.56
C GLU A 580 -38.19 -21.47 -8.68
N PRO A 581 -38.15 -21.13 -7.38
CA PRO A 581 -37.11 -21.60 -6.48
C PRO A 581 -37.19 -23.13 -6.36
N SER A 582 -36.06 -23.81 -6.61
CA SER A 582 -35.90 -25.22 -6.24
C SER A 582 -35.67 -25.37 -4.74
N GLU A 583 -35.03 -24.38 -4.12
CA GLU A 583 -34.84 -24.19 -2.68
C GLU A 583 -35.14 -22.72 -2.34
N HIS A 584 -35.91 -22.48 -1.29
CA HIS A 584 -36.38 -21.14 -0.94
C HIS A 584 -35.21 -20.24 -0.49
N GLY A 585 -35.08 -19.05 -1.08
CA GLY A 585 -34.03 -18.08 -0.74
C GLY A 585 -32.66 -18.39 -1.35
N HIS A 586 -32.56 -19.39 -2.23
CA HIS A 586 -31.30 -19.77 -2.89
C HIS A 586 -31.37 -19.51 -4.41
N VAL A 587 -30.31 -18.91 -4.96
CA VAL A 587 -30.14 -18.80 -6.41
C VAL A 587 -29.57 -20.12 -6.92
N PRO A 588 -30.29 -20.88 -7.77
CA PRO A 588 -29.75 -22.12 -8.32
C PRO A 588 -28.53 -21.84 -9.19
N ASP A 589 -27.61 -22.80 -9.23
CA ASP A 589 -26.55 -22.79 -10.23
C ASP A 589 -27.16 -22.87 -11.63
N TYR A 590 -26.73 -22.01 -12.55
CA TYR A 590 -27.30 -21.92 -13.89
C TYR A 590 -26.29 -21.61 -15.00
N ARG A 591 -26.64 -21.99 -16.23
CA ARG A 591 -25.98 -21.58 -17.47
C ARG A 591 -26.99 -20.92 -18.40
N LEU A 592 -26.52 -20.30 -19.47
CA LEU A 592 -27.38 -19.75 -20.52
C LEU A 592 -27.20 -20.56 -21.81
N SER A 593 -28.30 -20.94 -22.44
CA SER A 593 -28.32 -21.42 -23.82
C SER A 593 -28.66 -20.24 -24.73
N VAL A 594 -27.73 -19.84 -25.60
CA VAL A 594 -27.91 -18.68 -26.50
C VAL A 594 -27.90 -19.16 -27.94
N THR A 595 -28.90 -18.74 -28.72
CA THR A 595 -29.00 -19.04 -30.16
C THR A 595 -28.92 -17.75 -30.97
N TYR A 596 -27.99 -17.69 -31.91
CA TYR A 596 -27.83 -16.58 -32.86
C TYR A 596 -28.29 -16.98 -34.27
N PRO A 597 -28.63 -16.01 -35.15
CA PRO A 597 -29.11 -16.30 -36.50
C PRO A 597 -28.17 -17.21 -37.29
N GLY A 598 -28.67 -18.39 -37.67
CA GLY A 598 -27.92 -19.37 -38.47
C GLY A 598 -26.83 -20.14 -37.73
N ALA A 599 -26.79 -20.09 -36.39
CA ALA A 599 -25.86 -20.85 -35.55
C ALA A 599 -26.60 -21.84 -34.65
N ASP A 600 -25.92 -22.93 -34.27
CA ASP A 600 -26.42 -23.86 -33.25
C ASP A 600 -26.41 -23.21 -31.86
N PRO A 601 -27.27 -23.62 -30.91
CA PRO A 601 -27.28 -23.08 -29.55
C PRO A 601 -25.93 -23.31 -28.84
N VAL A 602 -25.42 -22.27 -28.18
CA VAL A 602 -24.18 -22.31 -27.39
C VAL A 602 -24.52 -22.18 -25.92
N THR A 603 -24.00 -23.10 -25.10
CA THR A 603 -24.08 -22.99 -23.64
C THR A 603 -22.93 -22.14 -23.13
N VAL A 604 -23.24 -21.07 -22.38
CA VAL A 604 -22.27 -20.16 -21.77
C VAL A 604 -22.61 -19.97 -20.29
N ASP A 605 -21.60 -19.62 -19.50
CA ASP A 605 -21.84 -19.16 -18.14
C ASP A 605 -22.03 -17.63 -18.11
N GLU A 606 -22.62 -17.13 -17.04
CA GLU A 606 -23.02 -15.73 -16.89
C GLU A 606 -22.01 -14.96 -16.03
N PRO A 607 -21.23 -13.99 -16.57
CA PRO A 607 -20.31 -13.16 -15.78
C PRO A 607 -20.95 -12.50 -14.55
N TYR A 608 -22.20 -12.05 -14.66
CA TYR A 608 -22.84 -11.20 -13.64
C TYR A 608 -23.42 -11.95 -12.44
N ARG A 609 -23.21 -13.27 -12.34
CA ARG A 609 -23.62 -14.06 -11.15
C ARG A 609 -22.54 -14.16 -10.08
N TYR A 610 -21.32 -13.72 -10.36
CA TYR A 610 -20.16 -13.89 -9.48
C TYR A 610 -20.00 -12.70 -8.51
N LEU A 611 -19.59 -12.98 -7.27
CA LEU A 611 -19.27 -11.94 -6.28
C LEU A 611 -17.98 -11.18 -6.66
N PRO A 612 -17.71 -10.02 -6.02
CA PRO A 612 -16.46 -9.28 -6.18
C PRO A 612 -15.23 -10.16 -5.96
N THR A 613 -14.30 -10.15 -6.92
CA THR A 613 -13.02 -10.86 -6.81
C THR A 613 -11.94 -10.07 -6.06
N VAL A 614 -12.23 -8.83 -5.68
CA VAL A 614 -11.33 -7.96 -4.91
C VAL A 614 -11.89 -7.77 -3.51
N GLY A 615 -11.08 -8.06 -2.48
CA GLY A 615 -11.50 -8.01 -1.08
C GLY A 615 -11.49 -6.59 -0.49
N GLU A 616 -12.24 -6.39 0.61
CA GLU A 616 -12.34 -5.07 1.26
C GLU A 616 -11.00 -4.60 1.87
N VAL A 617 -10.16 -5.52 2.34
CA VAL A 617 -8.81 -5.21 2.84
C VAL A 617 -7.91 -4.68 1.72
N ASP A 618 -8.00 -5.29 0.53
CA ASP A 618 -7.22 -4.86 -0.61
C ASP A 618 -7.65 -3.46 -1.05
N LEU A 619 -8.96 -3.20 -1.15
CA LEU A 619 -9.50 -1.87 -1.45
C LEU A 619 -9.05 -0.81 -0.42
N HIS A 620 -8.97 -1.19 0.86
CA HIS A 620 -8.49 -0.31 1.92
C HIS A 620 -7.01 0.03 1.74
N LEU A 621 -6.15 -0.97 1.53
CA LEU A 621 -4.71 -0.78 1.33
C LEU A 621 -4.39 -0.03 0.02
N ILE A 622 -5.18 -0.25 -1.03
CA ILE A 622 -5.13 0.54 -2.27
C ILE A 622 -5.42 2.01 -1.97
N GLY A 623 -6.49 2.30 -1.22
CA GLY A 623 -6.86 3.65 -0.82
C GLY A 623 -5.84 4.35 0.10
N GLU A 624 -5.06 3.59 0.88
CA GLU A 624 -3.93 4.12 1.66
C GLU A 624 -2.63 4.22 0.87
N GLY A 625 -2.55 3.57 -0.30
CA GLY A 625 -1.35 3.49 -1.15
C GLY A 625 -0.23 2.69 -0.52
N ARG A 626 -0.57 1.63 0.20
CA ARG A 626 0.37 0.80 0.98
C ARG A 626 0.24 -0.70 0.66
N HIS A 627 -0.31 -1.02 -0.50
CA HIS A 627 -0.53 -2.41 -0.91
C HIS A 627 0.74 -2.99 -1.53
N GLU A 628 1.61 -3.58 -0.72
CA GLU A 628 2.94 -4.10 -1.14
C GLU A 628 2.85 -5.18 -2.25
N LYS A 629 1.72 -5.90 -2.38
CA LYS A 629 1.48 -6.91 -3.44
C LYS A 629 0.35 -6.55 -4.41
N LEU A 630 0.30 -5.28 -4.85
CA LEU A 630 -0.82 -4.74 -5.64
C LEU A 630 -1.17 -5.57 -6.90
N TRP A 631 -0.16 -6.16 -7.55
CA TRP A 631 -0.31 -6.99 -8.74
C TRP A 631 -1.06 -8.31 -8.51
N GLN A 632 -1.25 -8.73 -7.26
CA GLN A 632 -2.06 -9.93 -6.96
C GLN A 632 -3.56 -9.63 -6.95
N VAL A 633 -3.94 -8.35 -7.04
CA VAL A 633 -5.32 -7.87 -6.92
C VAL A 633 -5.78 -7.15 -8.18
N LEU A 634 -4.98 -6.21 -8.69
CA LEU A 634 -5.27 -5.49 -9.93
C LEU A 634 -4.66 -6.18 -11.14
N GLY A 635 -5.29 -6.04 -12.30
CA GLY A 635 -4.88 -6.68 -13.55
C GLY A 635 -5.85 -7.78 -13.97
N ALA A 636 -5.34 -8.77 -14.71
CA ALA A 636 -6.08 -9.94 -15.15
C ALA A 636 -5.53 -11.23 -14.52
N HIS A 637 -6.35 -11.95 -13.76
CA HIS A 637 -5.97 -13.18 -13.07
C HIS A 637 -6.88 -14.34 -13.46
N VAL A 638 -6.28 -15.48 -13.77
CA VAL A 638 -7.04 -16.73 -13.98
C VAL A 638 -7.63 -17.17 -12.63
N GLN A 639 -8.92 -17.51 -12.62
CA GLN A 639 -9.64 -18.02 -11.46
C GLN A 639 -10.32 -19.34 -11.79
N HIS A 640 -10.42 -20.22 -10.79
CA HIS A 640 -11.02 -21.54 -10.91
C HIS A 640 -12.13 -21.71 -9.87
N TYR A 641 -13.38 -21.87 -10.33
CA TYR A 641 -14.55 -22.09 -9.49
C TYR A 641 -15.13 -23.48 -9.67
N LYS A 642 -15.57 -24.11 -8.58
CA LYS A 642 -16.32 -25.37 -8.61
C LYS A 642 -17.80 -25.08 -8.81
N SER A 643 -18.45 -25.81 -9.71
CA SER A 643 -19.89 -25.65 -9.98
C SER A 643 -20.56 -27.01 -10.22
N SER A 644 -21.83 -27.10 -9.84
CA SER A 644 -22.65 -28.30 -9.99
C SER A 644 -22.97 -28.62 -11.46
N LEU A 645 -22.84 -27.62 -12.34
CA LEU A 645 -22.98 -27.74 -13.79
C LEU A 645 -21.62 -27.86 -14.51
N GLY A 646 -20.57 -28.25 -13.77
CA GLY A 646 -19.19 -28.38 -14.24
C GLY A 646 -18.32 -27.22 -13.78
N ASP A 647 -17.03 -27.52 -13.54
CA ASP A 647 -16.03 -26.52 -13.13
C ASP A 647 -15.97 -25.35 -14.12
N VAL A 648 -15.70 -24.16 -13.58
CA VAL A 648 -15.64 -22.92 -14.35
C VAL A 648 -14.26 -22.30 -14.20
N ASP A 649 -13.56 -22.23 -15.32
CA ASP A 649 -12.35 -21.44 -15.47
C ASP A 649 -12.69 -20.12 -16.12
N GLY A 650 -12.04 -19.04 -15.69
CA GLY A 650 -12.23 -17.72 -16.27
C GLY A 650 -11.16 -16.75 -15.82
N VAL A 651 -11.37 -15.47 -16.10
CA VAL A 651 -10.43 -14.41 -15.74
C VAL A 651 -11.14 -13.29 -14.99
N SER A 652 -10.61 -12.92 -13.82
CA SER A 652 -10.98 -11.69 -13.11
C SER A 652 -10.19 -10.52 -13.66
N PHE A 653 -10.87 -9.43 -14.01
CA PHE A 653 -10.28 -8.19 -14.47
C PHE A 653 -10.55 -7.10 -13.43
N ALA A 654 -9.51 -6.41 -12.96
CA ALA A 654 -9.63 -5.29 -12.02
C ALA A 654 -8.74 -4.11 -12.41
N VAL A 655 -9.31 -2.90 -12.48
CA VAL A 655 -8.60 -1.69 -12.93
C VAL A 655 -8.98 -0.46 -12.14
N TRP A 656 -8.00 0.38 -11.80
CA TRP A 656 -8.22 1.66 -11.14
C TRP A 656 -8.52 2.77 -12.17
N ALA A 657 -9.75 3.30 -12.12
CA ALA A 657 -10.23 4.36 -13.02
C ALA A 657 -11.30 5.21 -12.29
N PRO A 658 -10.89 6.01 -11.27
CA PRO A 658 -11.81 6.64 -10.32
C PRO A 658 -12.75 7.66 -10.94
N ASN A 659 -12.41 8.26 -12.09
CA ASN A 659 -13.24 9.28 -12.74
C ASN A 659 -14.11 8.72 -13.87
N ALA A 660 -14.03 7.41 -14.14
CA ALA A 660 -14.82 6.77 -15.17
C ALA A 660 -16.31 6.77 -14.81
N GLN A 661 -17.17 6.93 -15.83
CA GLN A 661 -18.61 6.73 -15.67
C GLN A 661 -19.00 5.25 -15.81
N ALA A 662 -18.24 4.50 -16.62
CA ALA A 662 -18.39 3.08 -16.87
C ALA A 662 -17.06 2.53 -17.43
N VAL A 663 -16.78 1.26 -17.15
CA VAL A 663 -15.63 0.54 -17.70
C VAL A 663 -16.12 -0.78 -18.30
N ARG A 664 -15.53 -1.19 -19.41
CA ARG A 664 -15.76 -2.49 -20.05
C ARG A 664 -14.43 -3.16 -20.33
N VAL A 665 -14.45 -4.47 -20.47
CA VAL A 665 -13.33 -5.21 -21.06
C VAL A 665 -13.73 -5.75 -22.42
N LYS A 666 -12.83 -5.56 -23.38
CA LYS A 666 -12.95 -6.11 -24.72
C LYS A 666 -11.71 -6.87 -25.11
N GLY A 667 -11.86 -7.88 -25.94
CA GLY A 667 -10.78 -8.76 -26.35
C GLY A 667 -11.23 -9.78 -27.37
N ASP A 668 -10.38 -10.76 -27.63
CA ASP A 668 -10.64 -11.79 -28.63
C ASP A 668 -11.92 -12.58 -28.32
N PHE A 669 -12.18 -12.81 -27.02
CA PHE A 669 -13.30 -13.60 -26.51
C PHE A 669 -14.68 -12.94 -26.70
N ASN A 670 -14.75 -11.66 -27.03
CA ASN A 670 -16.01 -10.95 -27.33
C ASN A 670 -15.94 -10.16 -28.64
N GLY A 671 -15.07 -10.57 -29.57
CA GLY A 671 -14.95 -9.92 -30.88
C GLY A 671 -14.60 -8.44 -30.80
N TRP A 672 -13.89 -8.02 -29.74
CA TRP A 672 -13.54 -6.63 -29.45
C TRP A 672 -14.75 -5.70 -29.20
N ASP A 673 -15.87 -6.25 -28.73
CA ASP A 673 -17.04 -5.49 -28.29
C ASP A 673 -17.31 -5.68 -26.79
N GLY A 674 -17.02 -4.65 -26.00
CA GLY A 674 -17.13 -4.70 -24.53
C GLY A 674 -18.56 -4.60 -23.98
N ARG A 675 -19.60 -4.40 -24.81
CA ARG A 675 -20.96 -4.09 -24.33
C ARG A 675 -21.57 -5.19 -23.46
N GLU A 676 -21.19 -6.45 -23.64
CA GLU A 676 -21.63 -7.58 -22.82
C GLU A 676 -20.72 -7.83 -21.59
N HIS A 677 -19.62 -7.10 -21.46
CA HIS A 677 -18.61 -7.28 -20.40
C HIS A 677 -18.25 -5.95 -19.73
N SER A 678 -19.28 -5.25 -19.26
CA SER A 678 -19.16 -4.05 -18.41
C SER A 678 -18.75 -4.43 -16.98
N LEU A 679 -17.80 -3.72 -16.41
CA LEU A 679 -17.31 -3.89 -15.03
C LEU A 679 -18.21 -3.17 -14.03
N ARG A 680 -18.23 -3.64 -12.78
CA ARG A 680 -18.83 -2.91 -11.63
C ARG A 680 -17.81 -2.01 -10.97
N SER A 681 -18.24 -0.85 -10.51
CA SER A 681 -17.47 0.00 -9.60
C SER A 681 -17.56 -0.54 -8.17
N LEU A 682 -16.42 -0.68 -7.50
CA LEU A 682 -16.31 -1.09 -6.09
C LEU A 682 -16.31 0.13 -5.16
N GLY A 683 -17.36 0.95 -5.28
CA GLY A 683 -17.61 2.11 -4.43
C GLY A 683 -16.57 3.23 -4.58
N SER A 684 -16.21 3.87 -3.46
CA SER A 684 -15.32 5.04 -3.45
C SER A 684 -13.84 4.71 -3.67
N SER A 685 -13.47 3.44 -3.84
CA SER A 685 -12.09 3.02 -4.13
C SER A 685 -11.62 3.46 -5.52
N GLY A 686 -12.55 3.68 -6.45
CA GLY A 686 -12.24 3.93 -7.85
C GLY A 686 -11.79 2.69 -8.63
N VAL A 687 -11.84 1.50 -8.01
CA VAL A 687 -11.54 0.21 -8.65
C VAL A 687 -12.81 -0.31 -9.36
N TRP A 688 -12.61 -0.82 -10.56
CA TRP A 688 -13.61 -1.47 -11.39
C TRP A 688 -13.26 -2.93 -11.56
N GLU A 689 -14.23 -3.83 -11.46
CA GLU A 689 -13.97 -5.27 -11.54
C GLU A 689 -15.07 -6.08 -12.26
N LEU A 690 -14.66 -7.18 -12.91
CA LEU A 690 -15.54 -8.21 -13.47
C LEU A 690 -14.79 -9.55 -13.61
N PHE A 691 -15.44 -10.65 -13.22
CA PHE A 691 -15.04 -12.00 -13.59
C PHE A 691 -15.75 -12.45 -14.87
N ILE A 692 -14.99 -12.99 -15.83
CA ILE A 692 -15.53 -13.51 -17.10
C ILE A 692 -15.21 -15.00 -17.25
N PRO A 693 -16.22 -15.88 -17.13
CA PRO A 693 -16.10 -17.30 -17.42
C PRO A 693 -15.67 -17.59 -18.85
N GLY A 694 -14.87 -18.64 -19.03
CA GLY A 694 -14.44 -19.14 -20.34
C GLY A 694 -13.31 -18.37 -21.00
N VAL A 695 -12.87 -17.24 -20.41
CA VAL A 695 -11.62 -16.58 -20.81
C VAL A 695 -10.45 -17.41 -20.30
N VAL A 696 -9.43 -17.58 -21.14
CA VAL A 696 -8.26 -18.42 -20.85
C VAL A 696 -6.97 -17.62 -20.93
N ALA A 697 -5.92 -18.13 -20.30
CA ALA A 697 -4.56 -17.61 -20.49
C ALA A 697 -4.22 -17.52 -21.99
N GLY A 698 -3.55 -16.44 -22.37
CA GLY A 698 -3.23 -16.12 -23.76
C GLY A 698 -4.26 -15.24 -24.48
N ALA A 699 -5.46 -15.02 -23.94
CA ALA A 699 -6.43 -14.09 -24.53
C ALA A 699 -5.89 -12.64 -24.53
N CYS A 700 -6.05 -11.93 -25.65
CA CYS A 700 -5.75 -10.50 -25.73
C CYS A 700 -6.94 -9.65 -25.29
N TYR A 701 -6.70 -8.58 -24.54
CA TYR A 701 -7.74 -7.69 -24.04
C TYR A 701 -7.28 -6.23 -23.87
N LYS A 702 -8.26 -5.33 -23.76
CA LYS A 702 -8.13 -3.92 -23.37
C LYS A 702 -9.34 -3.49 -22.53
N PHE A 703 -9.16 -2.42 -21.78
CA PHE A 703 -10.26 -1.71 -21.15
C PHE A 703 -10.83 -0.63 -22.08
N GLU A 704 -12.15 -0.57 -22.21
CA GLU A 704 -12.86 0.60 -22.72
C GLU A 704 -13.36 1.41 -21.53
N ILE A 705 -13.00 2.68 -21.46
CA ILE A 705 -13.33 3.55 -20.32
C ILE A 705 -14.19 4.71 -20.83
N ARG A 706 -15.38 4.87 -20.24
CA ARG A 706 -16.20 6.07 -20.47
C ARG A 706 -15.72 7.17 -19.56
N THR A 707 -15.13 8.18 -20.15
CA THR A 707 -14.59 9.33 -19.40
C THR A 707 -15.70 10.11 -18.71
N LYS A 708 -15.34 10.94 -17.73
CA LYS A 708 -16.26 11.88 -17.10
C LYS A 708 -16.92 12.86 -18.10
N ALA A 709 -16.28 13.11 -19.24
CA ALA A 709 -16.81 13.93 -20.32
C ALA A 709 -17.77 13.18 -21.27
N GLY A 710 -17.95 11.87 -21.08
CA GLY A 710 -18.97 11.05 -21.75
C GLY A 710 -18.52 10.33 -23.02
N TYR A 711 -17.27 10.53 -23.48
CA TYR A 711 -16.68 9.81 -24.61
C TYR A 711 -15.88 8.57 -24.15
N TRP A 712 -15.66 7.61 -25.04
CA TRP A 712 -14.93 6.36 -24.77
C TRP A 712 -13.45 6.47 -25.15
N VAL A 713 -12.57 5.88 -24.33
CA VAL A 713 -11.16 5.67 -24.63
C VAL A 713 -10.81 4.20 -24.47
N GLU A 714 -9.81 3.73 -25.22
CA GLU A 714 -9.28 2.37 -25.11
C GLU A 714 -7.92 2.37 -24.44
N LYS A 715 -7.73 1.46 -23.48
CA LYS A 715 -6.55 1.40 -22.65
C LYS A 715 -6.02 -0.03 -22.54
N ALA A 716 -4.71 -0.19 -22.73
CA ALA A 716 -4.00 -1.35 -22.21
C ALA A 716 -4.09 -1.34 -20.68
N ASP A 717 -4.03 -2.53 -20.10
CA ASP A 717 -4.03 -2.70 -18.65
C ASP A 717 -2.73 -2.16 -18.02
N PRO A 718 -2.80 -1.20 -17.09
CA PRO A 718 -1.63 -0.76 -16.31
C PRO A 718 -0.90 -1.91 -15.59
N MET A 719 -1.64 -2.95 -15.23
CA MET A 719 -1.20 -4.17 -14.53
C MET A 719 -1.14 -5.38 -15.47
N ALA A 720 -0.87 -5.15 -16.76
CA ALA A 720 -0.66 -6.25 -17.70
C ALA A 720 0.56 -7.10 -17.29
N PHE A 721 0.39 -8.42 -17.18
CA PHE A 721 1.48 -9.39 -16.94
C PHE A 721 2.09 -9.93 -18.25
N GLY A 722 1.38 -9.75 -19.36
CA GLY A 722 1.85 -10.02 -20.71
C GLY A 722 1.19 -9.09 -21.71
N THR A 723 1.77 -9.02 -22.90
CA THR A 723 1.37 -8.08 -23.95
C THR A 723 1.43 -8.73 -25.32
N GLU A 724 0.81 -8.10 -26.31
CA GLU A 724 1.12 -8.38 -27.71
C GLU A 724 2.47 -7.79 -28.12
N VAL A 725 3.10 -8.42 -29.11
CA VAL A 725 4.35 -7.90 -29.68
C VAL A 725 4.10 -6.55 -30.36
N PRO A 726 4.84 -5.48 -29.98
CA PRO A 726 4.71 -4.18 -30.64
C PRO A 726 4.85 -4.27 -32.16
N PRO A 727 4.09 -3.47 -32.94
CA PRO A 727 3.34 -2.28 -32.53
C PRO A 727 1.90 -2.55 -32.06
N LEU A 728 1.52 -3.82 -31.84
CA LEU A 728 0.25 -4.15 -31.21
C LEU A 728 0.26 -3.74 -29.73
N THR A 729 -0.92 -3.56 -29.15
CA THR A 729 -1.10 -2.79 -27.90
C THR A 729 -2.08 -3.44 -26.92
N ALA A 730 -2.61 -4.63 -27.21
CA ALA A 730 -3.43 -5.32 -26.23
C ALA A 730 -2.57 -5.92 -25.12
N SER A 731 -3.14 -5.93 -23.92
CA SER A 731 -2.67 -6.76 -22.82
C SER A 731 -3.02 -8.22 -23.11
N ARG A 732 -2.25 -9.15 -22.57
CA ARG A 732 -2.47 -10.60 -22.70
C ARG A 732 -2.61 -11.19 -21.30
N VAL A 733 -3.65 -11.99 -21.11
CA VAL A 733 -3.82 -12.77 -19.87
C VAL A 733 -2.67 -13.76 -19.74
N VAL A 734 -2.00 -13.77 -18.59
CA VAL A 734 -0.90 -14.69 -18.28
C VAL A 734 -1.25 -15.46 -17.02
N GLU A 735 -1.06 -16.77 -17.07
CA GLU A 735 -1.07 -17.64 -15.91
C GLU A 735 0.36 -18.13 -15.69
N PRO A 736 1.09 -17.60 -14.68
CA PRO A 736 2.45 -18.03 -14.40
C PRO A 736 2.48 -19.51 -14.02
N SER A 737 3.37 -20.27 -14.65
CA SER A 737 3.53 -21.70 -14.38
C SER A 737 4.97 -22.09 -14.02
N TYR A 738 5.90 -21.14 -14.13
CA TYR A 738 7.32 -21.40 -13.89
C TYR A 738 7.62 -21.57 -12.40
N ALA A 739 8.37 -22.61 -12.08
CA ALA A 739 8.93 -22.83 -10.74
C ALA A 739 10.46 -22.66 -10.80
N PHE A 740 10.95 -21.65 -10.09
CA PHE A 740 12.38 -21.36 -9.95
C PHE A 740 13.16 -22.51 -9.29
N LYS A 741 14.47 -22.56 -9.53
CA LYS A 741 15.40 -23.57 -8.98
C LYS A 741 16.62 -22.91 -8.34
N ASP A 742 16.48 -21.67 -7.90
CA ASP A 742 17.54 -20.79 -7.42
C ASP A 742 17.47 -20.55 -5.91
N ASP A 743 16.78 -21.41 -5.15
CA ASP A 743 16.63 -21.29 -3.69
C ASP A 743 17.97 -21.08 -2.97
N GLU A 744 19.03 -21.78 -3.40
CA GLU A 744 20.39 -21.62 -2.85
C GLU A 744 20.95 -20.21 -3.10
N TRP A 745 20.71 -19.64 -4.29
CA TRP A 745 21.10 -18.28 -4.62
C TRP A 745 20.33 -17.26 -3.78
N MET A 746 19.00 -17.39 -3.70
CA MET A 746 18.14 -16.45 -2.98
C MET A 746 18.45 -16.42 -1.48
N GLN A 747 18.77 -17.57 -0.88
CA GLN A 747 19.25 -17.66 0.50
C GLN A 747 20.61 -16.98 0.68
N ALA A 748 21.58 -17.29 -0.18
CA ALA A 748 22.91 -16.71 -0.11
C ALA A 748 22.90 -15.18 -0.31
N ARG A 749 22.02 -14.68 -1.19
CA ARG A 749 21.82 -13.24 -1.41
C ARG A 749 21.39 -12.53 -0.12
N ALA A 750 20.40 -13.08 0.58
CA ALA A 750 19.85 -12.48 1.80
C ALA A 750 20.87 -12.36 2.94
N GLU A 751 21.91 -13.20 2.95
CA GLU A 751 22.97 -13.21 3.97
C GLU A 751 24.22 -12.40 3.57
N ARG A 752 24.30 -11.96 2.31
CA ARG A 752 25.47 -11.27 1.76
C ARG A 752 25.30 -9.75 1.85
N ASP A 753 26.40 -9.05 2.12
CA ASP A 753 26.47 -7.60 1.88
C ASP A 753 26.91 -7.34 0.43
N PRO A 754 25.99 -6.94 -0.46
CA PRO A 754 26.32 -6.73 -1.87
C PRO A 754 27.19 -5.49 -2.07
N HIS A 755 27.12 -4.48 -1.19
CA HIS A 755 27.82 -3.19 -1.37
C HIS A 755 29.33 -3.31 -1.16
N ASN A 756 29.77 -4.26 -0.33
CA ASN A 756 31.19 -4.53 -0.05
C ASN A 756 31.66 -5.87 -0.64
N SER A 757 30.82 -6.52 -1.44
CA SER A 757 31.19 -7.71 -2.21
C SER A 757 31.80 -7.36 -3.57
N ALA A 758 32.43 -8.34 -4.23
CA ALA A 758 32.85 -8.20 -5.62
C ALA A 758 31.62 -7.98 -6.51
N MET A 759 31.62 -6.88 -7.27
CA MET A 759 30.58 -6.56 -8.25
C MET A 759 31.22 -6.00 -9.53
N SER A 760 31.33 -6.87 -10.52
CA SER A 760 31.64 -6.54 -11.92
C SER A 760 30.43 -6.88 -12.78
N VAL A 761 29.88 -5.86 -13.44
CA VAL A 761 28.60 -5.85 -14.13
C VAL A 761 28.80 -5.78 -15.64
N TYR A 762 28.11 -6.66 -16.37
CA TYR A 762 28.00 -6.61 -17.83
C TYR A 762 26.62 -6.05 -18.22
N GLU A 763 26.57 -4.80 -18.66
CA GLU A 763 25.34 -4.14 -19.08
C GLU A 763 24.94 -4.59 -20.49
N VAL A 764 23.68 -5.00 -20.68
CA VAL A 764 23.18 -5.69 -21.88
C VAL A 764 21.84 -5.13 -22.33
N HIS A 765 21.75 -4.72 -23.60
CA HIS A 765 20.48 -4.59 -24.31
C HIS A 765 20.12 -5.93 -24.97
N LEU A 766 19.12 -6.63 -24.43
CA LEU A 766 18.77 -7.99 -24.87
C LEU A 766 18.50 -8.10 -26.37
N GLY A 767 17.79 -7.12 -26.93
CA GLY A 767 17.38 -7.16 -28.34
C GLY A 767 18.49 -6.95 -29.37
N SER A 768 19.67 -6.48 -28.93
CA SER A 768 20.79 -6.15 -29.83
C SER A 768 22.12 -6.76 -29.43
N TRP A 769 22.18 -7.48 -28.31
CA TRP A 769 23.36 -8.28 -27.97
C TRP A 769 23.66 -9.30 -29.07
N ARG A 770 22.69 -10.14 -29.40
CA ARG A 770 22.66 -11.02 -30.59
C ARG A 770 21.27 -10.99 -31.19
N LEU A 771 21.17 -10.49 -32.42
CA LEU A 771 19.88 -10.37 -33.11
C LEU A 771 19.21 -11.73 -33.30
N GLY A 772 17.90 -11.76 -33.08
CA GLY A 772 17.05 -12.94 -33.34
C GLY A 772 16.99 -13.97 -32.22
N LEU A 773 17.54 -13.68 -31.04
CA LEU A 773 17.43 -14.56 -29.87
C LEU A 773 16.21 -14.20 -29.01
N GLY A 774 15.46 -15.21 -28.57
CA GLY A 774 14.48 -15.09 -27.51
C GLY A 774 15.10 -15.35 -26.13
N TYR A 775 14.29 -15.26 -25.08
CA TYR A 775 14.76 -15.45 -23.70
C TYR A 775 15.38 -16.83 -23.46
N ARG A 776 14.86 -17.89 -24.11
CA ARG A 776 15.41 -19.25 -23.99
C ARG A 776 16.77 -19.40 -24.65
N GLU A 777 16.98 -18.80 -25.83
CA GLU A 777 18.31 -18.83 -26.45
C GLU A 777 19.30 -17.98 -25.66
N LEU A 778 18.89 -16.82 -25.14
CA LEU A 778 19.70 -15.98 -24.26
C LEU A 778 20.12 -16.74 -23.00
N ALA A 779 19.22 -17.51 -22.38
CA ALA A 779 19.52 -18.32 -21.20
C ALA A 779 20.64 -19.34 -21.42
N LYS A 780 20.94 -19.68 -22.68
CA LYS A 780 22.10 -20.49 -23.04
C LYS A 780 23.28 -19.61 -23.42
N GLU A 781 23.13 -18.80 -24.48
CA GLU A 781 24.27 -18.13 -25.10
C GLU A 781 24.83 -16.99 -24.24
N LEU A 782 23.96 -16.16 -23.65
CA LEU A 782 24.39 -15.04 -22.82
C LEU A 782 24.99 -15.56 -21.52
N VAL A 783 24.36 -16.55 -20.89
CA VAL A 783 24.84 -17.14 -19.63
C VAL A 783 26.21 -17.78 -19.80
N ASP A 784 26.39 -18.60 -20.84
CA ASP A 784 27.70 -19.21 -21.16
C ASP A 784 28.77 -18.14 -21.37
N TYR A 785 28.43 -17.05 -22.06
CA TYR A 785 29.36 -15.97 -22.37
C TYR A 785 29.76 -15.14 -21.14
N VAL A 786 28.79 -14.70 -20.34
CA VAL A 786 29.00 -13.89 -19.13
C VAL A 786 29.79 -14.69 -18.09
N LYS A 787 29.43 -15.96 -17.90
CA LYS A 787 30.16 -16.88 -17.03
C LYS A 787 31.60 -17.10 -17.51
N TRP A 788 31.81 -17.30 -18.81
CA TRP A 788 33.15 -17.46 -19.37
C TRP A 788 34.03 -16.22 -19.16
N LEU A 789 33.46 -15.02 -19.25
CA LEU A 789 34.15 -13.75 -18.95
C LEU A 789 34.31 -13.46 -17.46
N GLY A 790 33.71 -14.26 -16.57
CA GLY A 790 33.87 -14.11 -15.12
C GLY A 790 33.16 -12.92 -14.51
N PHE A 791 32.20 -12.30 -15.20
CA PHE A 791 31.37 -11.27 -14.58
C PHE A 791 30.59 -11.83 -13.40
N THR A 792 30.22 -10.98 -12.46
CA THR A 792 29.43 -11.37 -11.28
C THR A 792 27.96 -11.08 -11.45
N HIS A 793 27.63 -10.10 -12.30
CA HIS A 793 26.27 -9.65 -12.54
C HIS A 793 26.08 -9.30 -14.01
N VAL A 794 24.85 -9.41 -14.48
CA VAL A 794 24.36 -8.71 -15.68
C VAL A 794 23.46 -7.57 -15.26
N GLU A 795 23.49 -6.46 -15.98
CA GLU A 795 22.47 -5.39 -15.87
C GLU A 795 21.71 -5.33 -17.18
N PHE A 796 20.42 -5.64 -17.13
CA PHE A 796 19.56 -5.51 -18.29
C PHE A 796 19.05 -4.08 -18.40
N MET A 797 19.27 -3.46 -19.56
CA MET A 797 18.49 -2.30 -19.98
C MET A 797 16.98 -2.62 -19.90
N PRO A 798 16.08 -1.62 -19.83
CA PRO A 798 14.71 -1.87 -19.39
C PRO A 798 14.00 -2.97 -20.21
N VAL A 799 13.57 -4.01 -19.50
CA VAL A 799 12.87 -5.16 -20.10
C VAL A 799 11.36 -5.02 -20.01
N ALA A 800 10.83 -4.06 -19.25
CA ALA A 800 9.40 -3.78 -19.20
C ALA A 800 8.88 -3.41 -20.61
N GLU A 801 7.63 -3.77 -20.92
CA GLU A 801 7.11 -3.58 -22.28
C GLU A 801 7.07 -2.09 -22.65
N HIS A 802 7.61 -1.82 -23.84
CA HIS A 802 7.75 -0.49 -24.41
C HIS A 802 7.42 -0.56 -25.92
N PRO A 803 6.72 0.44 -26.49
CA PRO A 803 6.23 0.33 -27.86
C PRO A 803 7.31 0.54 -28.92
N PHE A 804 8.31 1.38 -28.63
CA PHE A 804 9.33 1.78 -29.60
C PHE A 804 10.72 1.25 -29.21
N GLY A 805 11.28 0.35 -30.02
CA GLY A 805 12.59 -0.25 -29.76
C GLY A 805 13.75 0.77 -29.74
N GLY A 806 13.62 1.87 -30.49
CA GLY A 806 14.61 2.96 -30.48
C GLY A 806 14.61 3.81 -29.20
N SER A 807 13.68 3.58 -28.27
CA SER A 807 13.76 4.12 -26.89
C SER A 807 14.71 3.31 -26.00
N TRP A 808 15.19 2.16 -26.49
CA TRP A 808 16.02 1.18 -25.78
C TRP A 808 15.39 0.60 -24.51
N GLY A 809 14.09 0.83 -24.32
CA GLY A 809 13.33 0.40 -23.15
C GLY A 809 12.88 1.55 -22.24
N TYR A 810 13.47 2.75 -22.34
CA TYR A 810 13.21 3.85 -21.40
C TYR A 810 11.86 4.56 -21.57
N GLN A 811 11.05 4.19 -22.57
CA GLN A 811 9.68 4.69 -22.72
C GLN A 811 8.67 3.56 -22.48
N VAL A 812 8.56 3.12 -21.23
CA VAL A 812 7.74 1.99 -20.78
C VAL A 812 6.25 2.32 -20.83
N THR A 813 5.43 1.37 -21.27
CA THR A 813 3.96 1.47 -21.23
C THR A 813 3.30 0.36 -20.40
N SER A 814 3.90 -0.82 -20.28
CA SER A 814 3.38 -1.90 -19.42
C SER A 814 4.42 -2.31 -18.39
N TYR A 815 4.33 -1.73 -17.20
CA TYR A 815 5.35 -1.82 -16.16
C TYR A 815 5.45 -3.22 -15.53
N PHE A 816 4.39 -4.02 -15.59
CA PHE A 816 4.29 -5.34 -14.97
C PHE A 816 4.49 -6.49 -15.97
N ALA A 817 4.90 -6.22 -17.21
CA ALA A 817 5.16 -7.24 -18.22
C ALA A 817 6.58 -7.12 -18.77
N PRO A 818 7.38 -8.21 -18.79
CA PRO A 818 8.58 -8.25 -19.63
C PRO A 818 8.16 -8.18 -21.10
N THR A 819 8.99 -7.53 -21.93
CA THR A 819 8.69 -7.28 -23.33
C THR A 819 8.46 -8.59 -24.09
N SER A 820 7.34 -8.66 -24.77
CA SER A 820 6.93 -9.82 -25.55
C SER A 820 7.80 -10.08 -26.79
N ARG A 821 8.71 -9.15 -27.14
CA ARG A 821 9.67 -9.28 -28.25
C ARG A 821 10.51 -10.55 -28.18
N PHE A 822 10.80 -11.04 -26.98
CA PHE A 822 11.72 -12.16 -26.77
C PHE A 822 11.03 -13.44 -26.28
N GLY A 823 9.72 -13.42 -26.01
CA GLY A 823 8.97 -14.60 -25.61
C GLY A 823 7.96 -14.35 -24.49
N HIS A 824 7.53 -15.44 -23.86
CA HIS A 824 6.58 -15.43 -22.74
C HIS A 824 7.27 -15.02 -21.42
N PRO A 825 6.58 -14.39 -20.46
CA PRO A 825 7.17 -14.03 -19.16
C PRO A 825 7.87 -15.18 -18.41
N ASP A 826 7.35 -16.40 -18.48
CA ASP A 826 8.00 -17.60 -17.91
C ASP A 826 9.36 -17.93 -18.57
N GLU A 827 9.58 -17.49 -19.81
CA GLU A 827 10.89 -17.65 -20.46
C GLU A 827 11.89 -16.61 -19.96
N PHE A 828 11.43 -15.42 -19.55
CA PHE A 828 12.27 -14.46 -18.83
C PHE A 828 12.63 -14.98 -17.44
N ARG A 829 11.68 -15.58 -16.70
CA ARG A 829 11.97 -16.29 -15.44
C ARG A 829 13.03 -17.37 -15.64
N TYR A 830 12.93 -18.15 -16.72
CA TYR A 830 13.92 -19.17 -17.07
C TYR A 830 15.32 -18.58 -17.33
N LEU A 831 15.42 -17.41 -17.98
CA LEU A 831 16.70 -16.70 -18.16
C LEU A 831 17.31 -16.30 -16.80
N VAL A 832 16.52 -15.67 -15.93
CA VAL A 832 16.99 -15.24 -14.60
C VAL A 832 17.42 -16.44 -13.75
N ASP A 833 16.60 -17.50 -13.68
CA ASP A 833 16.91 -18.73 -12.96
C ASP A 833 18.22 -19.38 -13.47
N THR A 834 18.44 -19.37 -14.78
CA THR A 834 19.68 -19.92 -15.38
C THR A 834 20.92 -19.08 -15.05
N LEU A 835 20.77 -17.75 -14.93
CA LEU A 835 21.84 -16.86 -14.45
C LEU A 835 22.17 -17.13 -12.97
N HIS A 836 21.16 -17.27 -12.12
CA HIS A 836 21.37 -17.59 -10.70
C HIS A 836 22.04 -18.96 -10.49
N GLN A 837 21.60 -19.99 -11.23
CA GLN A 837 22.26 -21.30 -11.23
C GLN A 837 23.71 -21.25 -11.75
N ALA A 838 24.04 -20.24 -12.56
CA ALA A 838 25.40 -19.97 -13.01
C ALA A 838 26.22 -19.12 -12.01
N GLY A 839 25.63 -18.65 -10.92
CA GLY A 839 26.25 -17.78 -9.92
C GLY A 839 26.34 -16.32 -10.35
N ILE A 840 25.46 -15.87 -11.25
CA ILE A 840 25.42 -14.53 -11.83
C ILE A 840 24.18 -13.80 -11.34
N GLY A 841 24.36 -12.63 -10.72
CA GLY A 841 23.23 -11.80 -10.30
C GLY A 841 22.62 -11.02 -11.45
N VAL A 842 21.34 -10.67 -11.32
CA VAL A 842 20.57 -9.94 -12.33
C VAL A 842 20.13 -8.59 -11.79
N LEU A 843 20.66 -7.53 -12.39
CA LEU A 843 20.21 -6.16 -12.18
C LEU A 843 19.29 -5.75 -13.33
N LEU A 844 18.31 -4.89 -13.03
CA LEU A 844 17.36 -4.40 -14.03
C LEU A 844 17.25 -2.88 -13.98
N ASP A 845 17.36 -2.25 -15.15
CA ASP A 845 16.99 -0.84 -15.30
C ASP A 845 15.49 -0.66 -15.13
N TRP A 846 15.15 0.11 -14.09
CA TRP A 846 13.79 0.44 -13.70
C TRP A 846 13.52 1.91 -13.97
N VAL A 847 12.36 2.21 -14.58
CA VAL A 847 12.08 3.53 -15.17
C VAL A 847 10.89 4.22 -14.48
N PRO A 848 11.01 4.63 -13.19
CA PRO A 848 9.95 5.34 -12.47
C PRO A 848 9.92 6.85 -12.77
N ALA A 849 10.89 7.37 -13.53
CA ALA A 849 11.04 8.81 -13.74
C ALA A 849 9.93 9.40 -14.63
N HIS A 850 9.50 8.66 -15.66
CA HIS A 850 8.53 9.14 -16.65
C HIS A 850 7.89 7.98 -17.43
N PHE A 851 6.87 8.31 -18.24
CA PHE A 851 6.22 7.40 -19.19
C PHE A 851 5.80 8.16 -20.47
N PRO A 852 5.61 7.50 -21.63
CA PRO A 852 5.32 8.18 -22.89
C PRO A 852 3.84 8.65 -23.00
N LYS A 853 3.56 9.52 -23.97
CA LYS A 853 2.23 10.11 -24.22
C LYS A 853 1.29 9.22 -25.05
N ASP A 854 1.61 7.93 -25.20
CA ASP A 854 0.79 6.96 -25.91
C ASP A 854 -0.64 6.91 -25.36
N ALA A 855 -1.60 7.37 -26.16
CA ALA A 855 -2.99 7.52 -25.73
C ALA A 855 -3.67 6.22 -25.33
N TRP A 856 -3.14 5.07 -25.74
CA TRP A 856 -3.63 3.74 -25.40
C TRP A 856 -3.03 3.18 -24.10
N ALA A 857 -2.06 3.88 -23.47
CA ALA A 857 -1.41 3.48 -22.23
C ALA A 857 -1.82 4.42 -21.06
N LEU A 858 -0.90 4.77 -20.16
CA LEU A 858 -1.20 5.50 -18.90
C LEU A 858 -1.66 6.96 -19.09
N ALA A 859 -1.32 7.62 -20.19
CA ALA A 859 -1.60 9.05 -20.40
C ALA A 859 -3.10 9.35 -20.38
N GLN A 860 -3.55 10.26 -19.51
CA GLN A 860 -4.95 10.62 -19.31
C GLN A 860 -5.86 9.38 -19.19
N PHE A 861 -5.45 8.43 -18.33
CA PHE A 861 -5.98 7.06 -18.32
C PHE A 861 -7.52 6.98 -18.30
N ASP A 862 -8.19 7.76 -17.46
CA ASP A 862 -9.66 7.80 -17.37
C ASP A 862 -10.30 9.04 -18.01
N GLY A 863 -9.58 9.69 -18.93
CA GLY A 863 -10.01 10.86 -19.69
C GLY A 863 -9.51 12.20 -19.19
N GLN A 864 -8.69 12.20 -18.14
CA GLN A 864 -7.98 13.35 -17.58
C GLN A 864 -6.70 12.87 -16.87
N PRO A 865 -5.77 13.77 -16.49
CA PRO A 865 -4.55 13.40 -15.78
C PRO A 865 -4.82 12.52 -14.55
N LEU A 866 -4.23 11.33 -14.54
CA LEU A 866 -4.44 10.33 -13.48
C LEU A 866 -3.12 9.83 -12.90
N TYR A 867 -2.27 9.24 -13.76
CA TYR A 867 -0.93 8.79 -13.40
C TYR A 867 0.08 9.94 -13.46
N GLU A 868 -0.11 10.86 -14.40
CA GLU A 868 0.64 12.10 -14.52
C GLU A 868 0.06 13.22 -13.66
N HIS A 869 0.93 14.15 -13.25
CA HIS A 869 0.50 15.32 -12.51
C HIS A 869 -0.32 16.27 -13.40
N ALA A 870 -1.45 16.78 -12.87
CA ALA A 870 -2.39 17.60 -13.66
C ALA A 870 -1.85 18.98 -14.07
N ASP A 871 -0.90 19.55 -13.31
CA ASP A 871 -0.14 20.73 -13.72
C ASP A 871 0.99 20.32 -14.69
N PRO A 872 0.98 20.75 -15.96
CA PRO A 872 2.00 20.39 -16.95
C PRO A 872 3.42 20.83 -16.57
N THR A 873 3.57 21.87 -15.74
CA THR A 873 4.90 22.30 -15.26
C THR A 873 5.54 21.30 -14.30
N LEU A 874 4.74 20.40 -13.73
CA LEU A 874 5.15 19.30 -12.87
C LEU A 874 4.99 17.93 -13.55
N GLY A 875 4.09 17.82 -14.53
CA GLY A 875 3.67 16.57 -15.15
C GLY A 875 4.29 16.25 -16.50
N GLU A 876 5.16 17.10 -17.07
CA GLU A 876 5.80 16.83 -18.38
C GLU A 876 7.29 17.13 -18.40
N HIS A 877 8.09 16.27 -19.05
CA HIS A 877 9.47 16.59 -19.44
C HIS A 877 9.48 17.28 -20.81
N PRO A 878 9.85 18.58 -20.89
CA PRO A 878 9.71 19.36 -22.11
C PRO A 878 10.64 18.87 -23.24
N ASP A 879 11.90 18.54 -22.94
CA ASP A 879 12.86 18.10 -23.95
C ASP A 879 12.63 16.65 -24.43
N TRP A 880 11.97 15.82 -23.62
CA TRP A 880 11.74 14.41 -23.92
C TRP A 880 10.36 14.15 -24.54
N GLY A 881 9.40 15.06 -24.32
CA GLY A 881 8.02 14.88 -24.77
C GLY A 881 7.27 13.79 -23.99
N THR A 882 7.72 13.44 -22.78
CA THR A 882 7.13 12.40 -21.91
C THR A 882 6.40 13.01 -20.72
N LEU A 883 5.63 12.18 -20.00
CA LEU A 883 4.86 12.56 -18.82
C LEU A 883 5.58 12.10 -17.54
N ILE A 884 5.47 12.89 -16.49
CA ILE A 884 6.04 12.64 -15.16
C ILE A 884 4.93 12.11 -14.26
N PHE A 885 5.22 11.03 -13.53
CA PHE A 885 4.29 10.48 -12.54
C PHE A 885 3.97 11.49 -11.43
N ASP A 886 2.71 11.51 -10.99
CA ASP A 886 2.30 12.24 -9.79
C ASP A 886 2.72 11.47 -8.54
N PHE A 887 3.98 11.62 -8.13
CA PHE A 887 4.52 10.99 -6.92
C PHE A 887 3.78 11.41 -5.64
N GLY A 888 3.03 12.52 -5.66
CA GLY A 888 2.23 12.98 -4.53
C GLY A 888 0.92 12.21 -4.36
N ARG A 889 0.47 11.52 -5.43
CA ARG A 889 -0.76 10.75 -5.42
C ARG A 889 -0.54 9.35 -4.89
N THR A 890 -1.32 9.00 -3.87
CA THR A 890 -1.25 7.76 -3.10
C THR A 890 -1.26 6.49 -3.97
N GLU A 891 -2.21 6.36 -4.90
CA GLU A 891 -2.36 5.16 -5.72
C GLU A 891 -1.27 5.06 -6.81
N VAL A 892 -0.79 6.19 -7.33
CA VAL A 892 0.30 6.26 -8.32
C VAL A 892 1.64 5.87 -7.68
N ARG A 893 1.90 6.41 -6.49
CA ARG A 893 3.03 6.01 -5.65
C ARG A 893 3.00 4.51 -5.36
N ASN A 894 1.84 3.98 -4.97
CA ASN A 894 1.67 2.55 -4.69
C ASN A 894 1.87 1.69 -5.96
N PHE A 895 1.41 2.14 -7.13
CA PHE A 895 1.69 1.49 -8.42
C PHE A 895 3.20 1.32 -8.64
N LEU A 896 3.99 2.38 -8.43
CA LEU A 896 5.44 2.34 -8.63
C LEU A 896 6.17 1.54 -7.55
N VAL A 897 5.82 1.70 -6.27
CA VAL A 897 6.43 0.92 -5.18
C VAL A 897 6.15 -0.57 -5.38
N ALA A 898 4.90 -0.94 -5.65
CA ALA A 898 4.54 -2.31 -5.96
C ALA A 898 5.24 -2.81 -7.23
N ASN A 899 5.47 -1.96 -8.24
CA ASN A 899 6.21 -2.37 -9.43
C ASN A 899 7.68 -2.72 -9.16
N ALA A 900 8.36 -1.96 -8.30
CA ALA A 900 9.72 -2.32 -7.88
C ALA A 900 9.74 -3.68 -7.17
N LEU A 901 8.79 -3.91 -6.26
CA LEU A 901 8.66 -5.18 -5.55
C LEU A 901 8.28 -6.34 -6.47
N TYR A 902 7.46 -6.10 -7.48
CA TYR A 902 7.03 -7.10 -8.45
C TYR A 902 8.22 -7.74 -9.18
N TRP A 903 9.18 -6.95 -9.65
CA TRP A 903 10.37 -7.49 -10.32
C TRP A 903 11.22 -8.36 -9.37
N LEU A 904 11.32 -7.97 -8.10
CA LEU A 904 12.09 -8.70 -7.09
C LEU A 904 11.38 -10.00 -6.64
N ASP A 905 10.04 -9.98 -6.50
CA ASP A 905 9.22 -11.09 -5.99
C ASP A 905 8.89 -12.10 -7.12
N GLU A 906 8.42 -11.63 -8.27
CA GLU A 906 7.87 -12.50 -9.34
C GLU A 906 8.92 -12.95 -10.36
N PHE A 907 10.04 -12.24 -10.47
CA PHE A 907 11.14 -12.53 -11.39
C PHE A 907 12.49 -12.74 -10.71
N HIS A 908 12.55 -12.68 -9.37
CA HIS A 908 13.76 -12.88 -8.57
C HIS A 908 14.91 -11.93 -8.90
N ILE A 909 14.65 -10.76 -9.48
CA ILE A 909 15.69 -9.76 -9.78
C ILE A 909 16.48 -9.42 -8.49
N ASP A 910 17.79 -9.22 -8.61
CA ASP A 910 18.70 -8.98 -7.48
C ASP A 910 18.90 -7.50 -7.17
N GLY A 911 18.55 -6.62 -8.10
CA GLY A 911 18.64 -5.19 -7.88
C GLY A 911 18.06 -4.36 -9.00
N LEU A 912 17.75 -3.11 -8.68
CA LEU A 912 17.17 -2.16 -9.63
C LEU A 912 18.09 -0.96 -9.79
N ARG A 913 18.33 -0.56 -11.03
CA ARG A 913 19.03 0.68 -11.39
C ARG A 913 18.03 1.71 -11.89
N VAL A 914 18.03 2.90 -11.29
CA VAL A 914 17.16 4.02 -11.67
C VAL A 914 17.95 5.01 -12.50
N ASP A 915 17.52 5.17 -13.75
CA ASP A 915 18.03 6.18 -14.69
C ASP A 915 17.56 7.59 -14.33
N ALA A 916 18.39 8.58 -14.65
CA ALA A 916 18.08 9.99 -14.62
C ALA A 916 17.40 10.46 -13.33
N VAL A 917 17.87 10.03 -12.15
CA VAL A 917 17.28 10.39 -10.85
C VAL A 917 17.17 11.90 -10.66
N ALA A 918 18.10 12.67 -11.25
CA ALA A 918 18.05 14.13 -11.28
C ALA A 918 16.77 14.70 -11.90
N SER A 919 16.18 14.02 -12.90
CA SER A 919 14.92 14.43 -13.54
C SER A 919 13.73 14.35 -12.60
N MET A 920 13.79 13.44 -11.64
CA MET A 920 12.79 13.28 -10.58
C MET A 920 13.02 14.28 -9.45
N LEU A 921 14.27 14.46 -9.02
CA LEU A 921 14.64 15.24 -7.84
C LEU A 921 14.40 16.74 -7.99
N TYR A 922 14.34 17.27 -9.22
CA TYR A 922 14.36 18.71 -9.45
C TYR A 922 13.17 19.20 -10.28
N LEU A 923 12.45 20.18 -9.72
CA LEU A 923 11.35 20.88 -10.37
C LEU A 923 11.83 21.75 -11.55
N ASP A 924 13.10 22.16 -11.54
CA ASP A 924 13.74 22.97 -12.59
C ASP A 924 14.49 22.14 -13.64
N TYR A 925 14.42 20.80 -13.58
CA TYR A 925 15.10 19.93 -14.54
C TYR A 925 14.67 20.22 -15.98
N SER A 926 15.62 20.60 -16.85
CA SER A 926 15.38 20.89 -18.27
C SER A 926 14.35 22.03 -18.48
N ARG A 927 14.24 22.98 -17.53
CA ARG A 927 13.32 24.13 -17.60
C ARG A 927 14.05 25.46 -17.44
N GLU A 928 13.66 26.46 -18.22
CA GLU A 928 14.18 27.82 -18.09
C GLU A 928 13.53 28.58 -16.90
N GLU A 929 14.13 29.71 -16.51
CA GLU A 929 13.54 30.60 -15.49
C GLU A 929 12.13 31.03 -15.89
N GLY A 930 11.17 30.88 -14.97
CA GLY A 930 9.75 31.18 -15.21
C GLY A 930 8.92 30.03 -15.82
N GLN A 931 9.56 28.91 -16.19
CA GLN A 931 8.87 27.69 -16.67
C GLN A 931 8.65 26.65 -15.57
N TRP A 932 9.13 26.90 -14.35
CA TRP A 932 8.96 26.05 -13.17
C TRP A 932 8.63 26.89 -11.93
N ARG A 933 8.23 26.24 -10.84
CA ARG A 933 7.93 26.90 -9.55
C ARG A 933 8.65 26.19 -8.41
N PRO A 934 9.13 26.92 -7.40
CA PRO A 934 9.76 26.30 -6.24
C PRO A 934 8.76 25.49 -5.43
N ASN A 935 9.30 24.52 -4.69
CA ASN A 935 8.55 23.74 -3.71
C ASN A 935 8.03 24.64 -2.57
N ARG A 936 7.23 24.05 -1.68
CA ARG A 936 6.63 24.75 -0.53
C ARG A 936 7.63 25.44 0.43
N PHE A 937 8.91 25.10 0.36
CA PHE A 937 10.00 25.70 1.15
C PHE A 937 10.88 26.68 0.35
N GLY A 938 10.53 26.97 -0.91
CA GLY A 938 11.28 27.89 -1.78
C GLY A 938 12.45 27.24 -2.53
N GLY A 939 12.67 25.94 -2.37
CA GLY A 939 13.72 25.18 -3.05
C GLY A 939 13.29 24.63 -4.41
N ARG A 940 14.25 24.08 -5.16
CA ARG A 940 14.02 23.44 -6.47
C ARG A 940 13.76 21.94 -6.37
N GLU A 941 13.85 21.39 -5.16
CA GLU A 941 13.72 19.96 -4.89
C GLU A 941 12.25 19.53 -5.00
N ASN A 942 12.01 18.42 -5.70
CA ASN A 942 10.72 17.76 -5.76
C ASN A 942 10.54 16.86 -4.53
N LEU A 943 9.79 17.35 -3.53
CA LEU A 943 9.68 16.70 -2.23
C LEU A 943 8.92 15.37 -2.32
N GLU A 944 7.93 15.29 -3.19
CA GLU A 944 7.12 14.11 -3.44
C GLU A 944 7.98 13.00 -4.06
N ALA A 945 8.83 13.33 -5.03
CA ALA A 945 9.78 12.40 -5.63
C ALA A 945 10.84 11.92 -4.63
N ILE A 946 11.40 12.84 -3.82
CA ILE A 946 12.35 12.47 -2.75
C ILE A 946 11.70 11.48 -1.77
N SER A 947 10.49 11.78 -1.30
CA SER A 947 9.75 10.89 -0.40
C SER A 947 9.46 9.53 -1.04
N PHE A 948 9.13 9.50 -2.33
CA PHE A 948 8.90 8.25 -3.06
C PHE A 948 10.19 7.41 -3.15
N LEU A 949 11.32 8.01 -3.52
CA LEU A 949 12.61 7.32 -3.60
C LEU A 949 13.04 6.76 -2.24
N GLN A 950 12.81 7.51 -1.16
CA GLN A 950 13.05 7.02 0.20
C GLN A 950 12.17 5.82 0.55
N GLU A 951 10.88 5.89 0.21
CA GLU A 951 9.92 4.84 0.48
C GLU A 951 10.23 3.55 -0.29
N VAL A 952 10.50 3.64 -1.59
CA VAL A 952 10.80 2.45 -2.41
C VAL A 952 12.09 1.79 -1.95
N ASN A 953 13.16 2.56 -1.70
CA ASN A 953 14.42 2.00 -1.19
C ASN A 953 14.20 1.32 0.17
N ALA A 954 13.55 1.99 1.13
CA ALA A 954 13.29 1.41 2.45
C ALA A 954 12.45 0.14 2.38
N THR A 955 11.46 0.10 1.48
CA THR A 955 10.57 -1.06 1.32
C THR A 955 11.29 -2.22 0.64
N VAL A 956 12.11 -1.97 -0.38
CA VAL A 956 12.94 -2.98 -1.04
C VAL A 956 13.89 -3.63 -0.04
N TYR A 957 14.69 -2.86 0.70
CA TYR A 957 15.65 -3.43 1.66
C TYR A 957 14.97 -4.15 2.84
N LYS A 958 13.75 -3.74 3.22
CA LYS A 958 12.95 -4.42 4.25
C LYS A 958 12.46 -5.79 3.77
N THR A 959 11.99 -5.88 2.54
CA THR A 959 11.27 -7.05 2.01
C THR A 959 12.18 -8.02 1.27
N HIS A 960 13.28 -7.54 0.67
CA HIS A 960 14.24 -8.31 -0.11
C HIS A 960 15.68 -8.05 0.38
N PRO A 961 16.07 -8.60 1.54
CA PRO A 961 17.45 -8.48 2.03
C PRO A 961 18.48 -8.93 0.99
N GLY A 962 19.60 -8.21 0.91
CA GLY A 962 20.66 -8.48 -0.06
C GLY A 962 20.40 -7.97 -1.48
N ALA A 963 19.21 -7.42 -1.78
CA ALA A 963 18.98 -6.72 -3.03
C ALA A 963 19.78 -5.40 -3.10
N VAL A 964 20.02 -4.87 -4.31
CA VAL A 964 20.77 -3.61 -4.50
C VAL A 964 19.93 -2.58 -5.25
N MET A 965 19.89 -1.36 -4.73
CA MET A 965 19.30 -0.21 -5.43
C MET A 965 20.41 0.71 -5.93
N ILE A 966 20.45 0.99 -7.24
CA ILE A 966 21.51 1.78 -7.89
C ILE A 966 20.90 3.06 -8.48
N ALA A 967 21.52 4.21 -8.24
CA ALA A 967 21.09 5.49 -8.80
C ALA A 967 22.08 6.00 -9.86
N GLU A 968 21.57 6.44 -11.00
CA GLU A 968 22.26 7.40 -11.85
C GLU A 968 21.75 8.81 -11.53
N GLU A 969 22.57 9.54 -10.80
CA GLU A 969 22.27 10.90 -10.35
C GLU A 969 23.44 11.79 -10.76
N SER A 970 23.22 12.59 -11.81
CA SER A 970 24.26 13.36 -12.50
C SER A 970 24.48 14.77 -11.93
N THR A 971 23.84 15.11 -10.80
CA THR A 971 24.12 16.32 -10.04
C THR A 971 24.91 16.00 -8.77
N ALA A 972 25.19 17.03 -7.96
CA ALA A 972 25.88 16.90 -6.69
C ALA A 972 24.88 16.75 -5.52
N PHE A 973 23.77 16.01 -5.72
CA PHE A 973 22.80 15.80 -4.65
C PHE A 973 23.46 15.01 -3.51
N PRO A 974 23.40 15.48 -2.25
CA PRO A 974 24.09 14.84 -1.15
C PRO A 974 23.30 13.64 -0.60
N GLY A 975 24.02 12.58 -0.21
CA GLY A 975 23.43 11.46 0.53
C GLY A 975 22.54 10.58 -0.34
N VAL A 976 22.90 10.40 -1.61
CA VAL A 976 22.17 9.50 -2.53
C VAL A 976 22.22 8.07 -2.00
N THR A 977 23.40 7.64 -1.54
CA THR A 977 23.62 6.30 -0.97
C THR A 977 23.55 6.24 0.56
N ALA A 978 23.16 7.35 1.20
CA ALA A 978 22.99 7.40 2.65
C ALA A 978 21.64 6.80 3.08
N PRO A 979 21.54 6.21 4.28
CA PRO A 979 20.29 5.64 4.78
C PRO A 979 19.16 6.67 4.90
N THR A 980 17.93 6.24 4.60
CA THR A 980 16.73 7.08 4.68
C THR A 980 16.45 7.58 6.11
N SER A 981 16.83 6.80 7.13
CA SER A 981 16.71 7.17 8.55
C SER A 981 17.54 8.40 8.94
N HIS A 982 18.53 8.77 8.11
CA HIS A 982 19.38 9.95 8.30
C HIS A 982 19.17 11.00 7.20
N GLY A 983 18.05 10.93 6.46
CA GLY A 983 17.68 11.90 5.43
C GLY A 983 18.30 11.66 4.05
N GLY A 984 19.01 10.55 3.84
CA GLY A 984 19.47 10.14 2.51
C GLY A 984 18.34 9.62 1.62
N LEU A 985 18.63 9.38 0.33
CA LEU A 985 17.66 8.78 -0.59
C LEU A 985 17.53 7.26 -0.40
N GLY A 986 18.52 6.62 0.23
CA GLY A 986 18.49 5.20 0.56
C GLY A 986 19.04 4.27 -0.52
N PHE A 987 19.62 4.76 -1.62
CA PHE A 987 20.24 3.88 -2.61
C PHE A 987 21.44 3.14 -2.00
N GLY A 988 21.77 1.99 -2.56
CA GLY A 988 22.94 1.21 -2.15
C GLY A 988 24.21 1.64 -2.87
N LEU A 989 24.09 2.00 -4.16
CA LEU A 989 25.17 2.46 -5.02
C LEU A 989 24.74 3.69 -5.85
N LYS A 990 25.71 4.51 -6.23
CA LYS A 990 25.56 5.63 -7.18
C LYS A 990 26.55 5.47 -8.32
N TRP A 991 26.11 5.69 -9.56
CA TRP A 991 27.01 5.80 -10.70
C TRP A 991 27.94 7.03 -10.54
N ASN A 992 29.26 6.82 -10.68
CA ASN A 992 30.25 7.87 -10.61
C ASN A 992 30.43 8.55 -11.98
N MET A 993 29.46 9.39 -12.35
CA MET A 993 29.48 10.13 -13.63
C MET A 993 30.68 11.06 -13.76
N GLY A 994 31.18 11.62 -12.64
CA GLY A 994 32.37 12.45 -12.61
C GLY A 994 33.64 11.67 -12.97
N TRP A 995 33.85 10.51 -12.35
CA TRP A 995 34.95 9.60 -12.71
C TRP A 995 34.87 9.17 -14.17
N MET A 996 33.68 8.79 -14.65
CA MET A 996 33.48 8.35 -16.04
C MET A 996 33.92 9.44 -17.01
N HIS A 997 33.39 10.66 -16.86
CA HIS A 997 33.70 11.77 -17.75
C HIS A 997 35.20 12.14 -17.73
N ASP A 998 35.78 12.28 -16.54
CA ASP A 998 37.17 12.71 -16.39
C ASP A 998 38.15 11.65 -16.92
N SER A 999 37.88 10.38 -16.65
CA SER A 999 38.73 9.27 -17.09
C SER A 999 38.66 9.05 -18.61
N LEU A 1000 37.47 9.13 -19.20
CA LEU A 1000 37.29 9.05 -20.66
C LEU A 1000 37.96 10.22 -21.38
N LYS A 1001 37.81 11.44 -20.86
CA LYS A 1001 38.46 12.62 -21.42
C LYS A 1001 39.98 12.50 -21.38
N TYR A 1002 40.54 12.03 -20.27
CA TYR A 1002 41.97 11.79 -20.16
C TYR A 1002 42.46 10.70 -21.12
N ALA A 1003 41.74 9.57 -21.20
CA ALA A 1003 42.10 8.46 -22.08
C ALA A 1003 42.03 8.84 -23.56
N SER A 1004 41.11 9.75 -23.92
CA SER A 1004 40.96 10.25 -25.31
C SER A 1004 42.05 11.24 -25.72
N GLU A 1005 42.79 11.80 -24.77
CA GLU A 1005 43.86 12.75 -25.04
C GLU A 1005 45.12 12.05 -25.54
N ASP A 1006 45.83 12.67 -26.50
CA ASP A 1006 47.10 12.16 -27.00
C ASP A 1006 48.09 11.96 -25.82
N PRO A 1007 48.79 10.82 -25.73
CA PRO A 1007 49.74 10.56 -24.64
C PRO A 1007 50.74 11.69 -24.36
N VAL A 1008 51.13 12.49 -25.36
CA VAL A 1008 52.04 13.63 -25.15
C VAL A 1008 51.41 14.78 -24.35
N ASN A 1009 50.09 14.93 -24.43
CA ASN A 1009 49.33 16.02 -23.82
C ASN A 1009 48.81 15.65 -22.42
N ARG A 1010 48.68 14.36 -22.13
CA ARG A 1010 48.12 13.82 -20.87
C ARG A 1010 48.75 14.39 -19.60
N LYS A 1011 50.02 14.79 -19.61
CA LYS A 1011 50.66 15.44 -18.45
C LYS A 1011 49.94 16.72 -17.99
N TRP A 1012 49.32 17.47 -18.90
CA TRP A 1012 48.58 18.69 -18.60
C TRP A 1012 47.17 18.41 -18.04
N HIS A 1013 46.72 17.16 -18.18
CA HIS A 1013 45.39 16.71 -17.79
C HIS A 1013 45.43 15.64 -16.67
N HIS A 1014 46.62 15.34 -16.13
CA HIS A 1014 46.83 14.27 -15.16
C HIS A 1014 45.94 14.41 -13.91
N GLY A 1015 45.66 15.64 -13.49
CA GLY A 1015 44.74 15.94 -12.41
C GLY A 1015 43.33 15.34 -12.60
N GLY A 1016 42.86 15.21 -13.85
CA GLY A 1016 41.55 14.63 -14.16
C GLY A 1016 41.40 13.18 -13.68
N LEU A 1017 42.41 12.33 -13.88
CA LEU A 1017 42.37 10.94 -13.39
C LEU A 1017 42.46 10.83 -11.87
N THR A 1018 43.04 11.82 -11.19
CA THR A 1018 43.22 11.79 -9.73
C THR A 1018 42.06 12.42 -8.97
N PHE A 1019 41.22 13.21 -9.66
CA PHE A 1019 40.22 14.05 -9.01
C PHE A 1019 39.05 13.26 -8.41
N SER A 1020 38.63 12.16 -9.05
CA SER A 1020 37.60 11.26 -8.52
C SER A 1020 37.89 10.81 -7.09
N LEU A 1021 39.16 10.55 -6.76
CA LEU A 1021 39.60 10.08 -5.45
C LEU A 1021 39.51 11.14 -4.34
N VAL A 1022 39.26 12.40 -4.67
CA VAL A 1022 38.95 13.45 -3.68
C VAL A 1022 37.58 13.21 -3.04
N TYR A 1023 36.64 12.62 -3.79
CA TYR A 1023 35.27 12.36 -3.34
C TYR A 1023 34.84 10.89 -3.45
N ALA A 1024 35.70 9.96 -3.88
CA ALA A 1024 35.36 8.55 -4.10
C ALA A 1024 34.80 7.80 -2.87
N PHE A 1025 34.86 8.39 -1.68
CA PHE A 1025 34.36 7.83 -0.43
C PHE A 1025 33.22 8.65 0.19
N THR A 1026 32.62 9.59 -0.56
CA THR A 1026 31.44 10.35 -0.10
C THR A 1026 30.13 9.61 -0.37
N GLU A 1027 30.14 8.66 -1.31
CA GLU A 1027 29.02 7.80 -1.69
C GLU A 1027 29.60 6.42 -2.01
N ASN A 1028 28.76 5.38 -2.04
CA ASN A 1028 29.16 4.07 -2.51
C ASN A 1028 29.10 4.04 -4.05
N PHE A 1029 30.25 4.11 -4.71
CA PHE A 1029 30.28 4.30 -6.16
C PHE A 1029 30.34 3.00 -6.97
N LEU A 1030 29.58 2.97 -8.05
CA LEU A 1030 29.80 2.12 -9.22
C LEU A 1030 30.43 2.97 -10.33
N LEU A 1031 31.41 2.43 -11.06
CA LEU A 1031 32.20 3.10 -12.08
C LEU A 1031 31.69 2.70 -13.48
N PRO A 1032 30.76 3.46 -14.09
CA PRO A 1032 30.09 3.04 -15.30
C PRO A 1032 30.87 3.41 -16.57
N ILE A 1033 30.94 2.45 -17.50
CA ILE A 1033 31.14 2.70 -18.92
C ILE A 1033 29.92 2.12 -19.63
N SER A 1034 28.84 2.89 -19.62
CA SER A 1034 27.52 2.42 -20.03
C SER A 1034 27.24 2.59 -21.53
N HIS A 1035 26.08 2.11 -21.97
CA HIS A 1035 25.57 2.25 -23.33
C HIS A 1035 25.57 3.70 -23.84
N ASP A 1036 25.25 4.66 -22.96
CA ASP A 1036 25.20 6.09 -23.29
C ASP A 1036 26.53 6.67 -23.75
N GLU A 1037 27.65 6.05 -23.36
CA GLU A 1037 28.99 6.54 -23.69
C GLU A 1037 29.50 6.07 -25.04
N VAL A 1038 28.79 5.14 -25.71
CA VAL A 1038 29.23 4.53 -26.98
C VAL A 1038 28.23 4.72 -28.13
N VAL A 1039 27.47 5.81 -28.08
CA VAL A 1039 26.43 6.21 -29.07
C VAL A 1039 26.49 7.70 -29.41
N HIS A 1040 25.61 8.13 -30.32
CA HIS A 1040 25.31 9.53 -30.62
C HIS A 1040 26.53 10.38 -31.02
N GLY A 1041 27.49 9.78 -31.73
CA GLY A 1041 28.70 10.46 -32.18
C GLY A 1041 29.81 10.56 -31.12
N LYS A 1042 29.62 9.98 -29.92
CA LYS A 1042 30.65 9.92 -28.88
C LYS A 1042 31.77 8.92 -29.22
N GLY A 1043 31.57 8.04 -30.20
CA GLY A 1043 32.47 6.96 -30.59
C GLY A 1043 32.43 5.77 -29.62
N SER A 1044 32.77 4.58 -30.12
CA SER A 1044 33.00 3.39 -29.30
C SER A 1044 34.18 3.58 -28.34
N MET A 1045 34.27 2.75 -27.30
CA MET A 1045 35.40 2.79 -26.37
C MET A 1045 36.76 2.67 -27.06
N LEU A 1046 36.87 1.84 -28.10
CA LEU A 1046 38.11 1.72 -28.86
C LEU A 1046 38.41 3.00 -29.67
N ARG A 1047 37.39 3.61 -30.28
CA ARG A 1047 37.57 4.81 -31.14
C ARG A 1047 37.80 6.10 -30.38
N LYS A 1048 37.51 6.12 -29.07
CA LYS A 1048 37.93 7.20 -28.17
C LYS A 1048 39.45 7.21 -27.98
N MET A 1049 40.10 6.05 -28.04
CA MET A 1049 41.54 5.96 -27.80
C MET A 1049 42.36 6.55 -28.97
N PRO A 1050 43.42 7.33 -28.69
CA PRO A 1050 44.27 7.92 -29.72
C PRO A 1050 45.33 6.94 -30.23
N GLY A 1051 45.96 7.29 -31.35
CA GLY A 1051 47.08 6.57 -31.93
C GLY A 1051 46.69 5.57 -33.01
N ASP A 1052 47.65 4.74 -33.40
CA ASP A 1052 47.40 3.63 -34.33
C ASP A 1052 46.59 2.50 -33.67
N ARG A 1053 46.19 1.50 -34.46
CA ARG A 1053 45.32 0.42 -33.95
C ARG A 1053 45.92 -0.33 -32.76
N TRP A 1054 47.22 -0.54 -32.73
CA TRP A 1054 47.86 -1.23 -31.60
C TRP A 1054 47.79 -0.36 -30.35
N GLN A 1055 48.08 0.94 -30.49
CA GLN A 1055 48.00 1.91 -29.40
C GLN A 1055 46.56 2.09 -28.88
N GLN A 1056 45.56 2.05 -29.76
CA GLN A 1056 44.14 2.12 -29.37
C GLN A 1056 43.75 0.93 -28.47
N LEU A 1057 44.12 -0.28 -28.89
CA LEU A 1057 43.88 -1.50 -28.11
C LEU A 1057 44.67 -1.50 -26.80
N ALA A 1058 45.94 -1.08 -26.81
CA ALA A 1058 46.75 -0.97 -25.60
C ALA A 1058 46.16 0.04 -24.60
N ASN A 1059 45.75 1.22 -25.07
CA ASN A 1059 45.05 2.21 -24.24
C ASN A 1059 43.78 1.65 -23.62
N LEU A 1060 42.94 0.94 -24.39
CA LEU A 1060 41.73 0.33 -23.87
C LEU A 1060 42.05 -0.71 -22.78
N ARG A 1061 43.08 -1.54 -22.97
CA ARG A 1061 43.55 -2.49 -21.94
C ARG A 1061 44.00 -1.78 -20.66
N ALA A 1062 44.81 -0.73 -20.78
CA ALA A 1062 45.27 0.05 -19.63
C ALA A 1062 44.11 0.74 -18.91
N PHE A 1063 43.14 1.27 -19.67
CA PHE A 1063 41.95 1.91 -19.13
C PHE A 1063 41.08 0.93 -18.34
N LEU A 1064 40.80 -0.27 -18.89
CA LEU A 1064 40.03 -1.30 -18.20
C LEU A 1064 40.74 -1.77 -16.93
N ALA A 1065 42.06 -2.00 -16.99
CA ALA A 1065 42.81 -2.34 -15.77
C ALA A 1065 42.75 -1.21 -14.72
N TYR A 1066 42.85 0.06 -15.13
CA TYR A 1066 42.65 1.19 -14.22
C TYR A 1066 41.26 1.20 -13.60
N GLN A 1067 40.19 0.97 -14.37
CA GLN A 1067 38.82 0.88 -13.85
C GLN A 1067 38.66 -0.23 -12.81
N TRP A 1068 39.22 -1.42 -13.06
CA TRP A 1068 39.16 -2.56 -12.11
C TRP A 1068 40.00 -2.34 -10.85
N ALA A 1069 41.04 -1.50 -10.91
CA ALA A 1069 41.89 -1.19 -9.77
C ALA A 1069 41.40 0.03 -8.96
N HIS A 1070 40.64 0.94 -9.59
CA HIS A 1070 40.09 2.12 -8.92
C HIS A 1070 39.02 1.70 -7.89
N PRO A 1071 38.94 2.35 -6.71
CA PRO A 1071 37.86 2.09 -5.75
C PRO A 1071 36.47 2.33 -6.36
N GLY A 1072 35.56 1.38 -6.14
CA GLY A 1072 34.20 1.38 -6.65
C GLY A 1072 33.88 0.07 -7.40
N LYS A 1073 32.59 -0.21 -7.63
CA LYS A 1073 32.14 -1.38 -8.39
C LYS A 1073 32.29 -1.15 -9.89
N GLN A 1074 32.37 -2.20 -10.71
CA GLN A 1074 32.65 -2.06 -12.15
C GLN A 1074 31.40 -2.29 -12.99
N LEU A 1075 31.21 -1.48 -14.03
CA LEU A 1075 30.23 -1.75 -15.08
C LEU A 1075 30.83 -1.40 -16.44
N ILE A 1076 30.69 -2.33 -17.40
CA ILE A 1076 30.95 -2.05 -18.81
C ILE A 1076 29.77 -2.53 -19.68
N PHE A 1077 29.48 -1.77 -20.73
CA PHE A 1077 28.47 -2.13 -21.72
C PHE A 1077 29.02 -3.11 -22.75
N MET A 1078 28.14 -4.01 -23.17
CA MET A 1078 28.38 -4.99 -24.23
C MET A 1078 29.02 -4.37 -25.49
N GLY A 1079 30.04 -5.04 -26.03
CA GLY A 1079 30.89 -4.55 -27.11
C GLY A 1079 32.21 -3.97 -26.61
N THR A 1080 32.27 -3.48 -25.38
CA THR A 1080 33.50 -2.91 -24.80
C THR A 1080 34.56 -4.00 -24.53
N GLU A 1081 34.13 -5.19 -24.10
CA GLU A 1081 34.97 -6.31 -23.68
C GLU A 1081 35.78 -6.95 -24.82
N PHE A 1082 35.42 -6.70 -26.08
CA PHE A 1082 36.23 -7.09 -27.25
C PHE A 1082 36.71 -5.88 -28.05
N GLY A 1083 36.52 -4.67 -27.53
CA GLY A 1083 36.90 -3.43 -28.21
C GLY A 1083 36.20 -3.25 -29.54
N GLN A 1084 34.86 -3.27 -29.55
CA GLN A 1084 34.07 -2.99 -30.74
C GLN A 1084 34.49 -1.67 -31.40
N GLU A 1085 34.54 -1.66 -32.73
CA GLU A 1085 34.96 -0.47 -33.47
C GLU A 1085 33.84 0.54 -33.66
N ALA A 1086 32.66 0.10 -34.11
CA ALA A 1086 31.52 0.96 -34.34
C ALA A 1086 30.85 1.34 -33.01
N GLU A 1087 30.17 2.49 -33.02
CA GLU A 1087 29.20 2.81 -31.97
C GLU A 1087 28.14 1.70 -31.88
N TRP A 1088 27.56 1.54 -30.70
CA TRP A 1088 26.46 0.62 -30.53
C TRP A 1088 25.26 1.05 -31.40
N SER A 1089 24.61 0.07 -32.01
CA SER A 1089 23.37 0.26 -32.76
C SER A 1089 22.40 -0.84 -32.42
N GLU A 1090 21.26 -0.50 -31.82
CA GLU A 1090 20.22 -1.47 -31.48
C GLU A 1090 19.73 -2.27 -32.70
N GLN A 1091 19.73 -1.65 -33.88
CA GLN A 1091 19.23 -2.25 -35.13
C GLN A 1091 20.21 -3.25 -35.77
N HIS A 1092 21.51 -3.03 -35.61
CA HIS A 1092 22.54 -3.85 -36.27
C HIS A 1092 23.09 -4.94 -35.35
N GLY A 1093 22.94 -4.77 -34.03
CA GLY A 1093 23.56 -5.60 -33.02
C GLY A 1093 25.08 -5.43 -32.92
N LEU A 1094 25.73 -6.30 -32.15
CA LEU A 1094 27.18 -6.26 -31.92
C LEU A 1094 27.99 -6.89 -33.07
N ASP A 1095 29.20 -6.35 -33.30
CA ASP A 1095 30.15 -6.80 -34.31
C ASP A 1095 30.93 -8.07 -33.87
N TRP A 1096 30.21 -9.18 -33.62
CA TRP A 1096 30.80 -10.42 -33.08
C TRP A 1096 31.99 -11.00 -33.88
N TRP A 1097 32.06 -10.72 -35.17
CA TRP A 1097 33.18 -11.14 -36.02
C TRP A 1097 34.53 -10.54 -35.57
N LEU A 1098 34.53 -9.40 -34.87
CA LEU A 1098 35.74 -8.81 -34.29
C LEU A 1098 36.31 -9.70 -33.20
N ALA A 1099 35.48 -10.37 -32.40
CA ALA A 1099 35.94 -11.23 -31.30
C ALA A 1099 36.79 -12.44 -31.78
N GLU A 1100 36.70 -12.80 -33.06
CA GLU A 1100 37.51 -13.85 -33.69
C GLU A 1100 38.89 -13.33 -34.18
N ILE A 1101 39.11 -12.01 -34.19
CA ILE A 1101 40.38 -11.40 -34.55
C ILE A 1101 41.30 -11.42 -33.33
N PRO A 1102 42.54 -11.98 -33.42
CA PRO A 1102 43.41 -12.16 -32.26
C PRO A 1102 43.62 -10.92 -31.38
N ALA A 1103 43.71 -9.73 -31.99
CA ALA A 1103 43.94 -8.49 -31.27
C ALA A 1103 42.73 -8.05 -30.40
N HIS A 1104 41.51 -8.28 -30.89
CA HIS A 1104 40.25 -8.01 -30.17
C HIS A 1104 39.94 -9.13 -29.17
N LYS A 1105 40.21 -10.40 -29.54
CA LYS A 1105 40.17 -11.54 -28.62
C LYS A 1105 41.08 -11.31 -27.40
N GLY A 1106 42.24 -10.67 -27.61
CA GLY A 1106 43.13 -10.26 -26.53
C GLY A 1106 42.49 -9.34 -25.49
N ILE A 1107 41.56 -8.47 -25.89
CA ILE A 1107 40.78 -7.65 -24.94
C ILE A 1107 39.80 -8.52 -24.15
N GLN A 1108 39.10 -9.46 -24.80
CA GLN A 1108 38.20 -10.38 -24.09
C GLN A 1108 38.93 -11.22 -23.06
N LEU A 1109 40.11 -11.74 -23.43
CA LEU A 1109 40.95 -12.51 -22.50
C LEU A 1109 41.43 -11.64 -21.34
N LEU A 1110 41.78 -10.38 -21.58
CA LEU A 1110 42.10 -9.46 -20.48
C LEU A 1110 40.90 -9.22 -19.58
N THR A 1111 39.71 -8.93 -20.13
CA THR A 1111 38.50 -8.71 -19.32
C THR A 1111 38.18 -9.93 -18.47
N LYS A 1112 38.30 -11.13 -19.04
CA LYS A 1112 38.17 -12.39 -18.30
C LYS A 1112 39.15 -12.46 -17.13
N ASP A 1113 40.44 -12.25 -17.40
CA ASP A 1113 41.48 -12.41 -16.38
C ASP A 1113 41.45 -11.27 -15.34
N LEU A 1114 40.97 -10.07 -15.71
CA LEU A 1114 40.66 -8.97 -14.79
C LEU A 1114 39.52 -9.35 -13.82
N ASN A 1115 38.46 -9.95 -14.33
CA ASN A 1115 37.33 -10.42 -13.52
C ASN A 1115 37.73 -11.56 -12.58
N GLU A 1116 38.52 -12.53 -13.04
CA GLU A 1116 39.09 -13.58 -12.18
C GLU A 1116 39.99 -13.01 -11.10
N LEU A 1117 40.87 -12.06 -11.45
CA LEU A 1117 41.74 -11.39 -10.47
C LEU A 1117 40.93 -10.59 -9.45
N TYR A 1118 39.92 -9.85 -9.90
CA TYR A 1118 39.06 -9.04 -9.05
C TYR A 1118 38.28 -9.90 -8.04
N THR A 1119 37.62 -10.96 -8.49
CA THR A 1119 36.84 -11.84 -7.61
C THR A 1119 37.70 -12.67 -6.65
N SER A 1120 38.94 -12.99 -7.03
CA SER A 1120 39.88 -13.75 -6.18
C SER A 1120 40.73 -12.88 -5.23
N THR A 1121 40.67 -11.55 -5.35
CA THR A 1121 41.54 -10.63 -4.59
C THR A 1121 40.70 -9.61 -3.81
N PRO A 1122 40.39 -9.88 -2.52
CA PRO A 1122 39.56 -9.00 -1.68
C PRO A 1122 40.02 -7.55 -1.62
N SER A 1123 41.33 -7.28 -1.73
CA SER A 1123 41.87 -5.92 -1.72
C SER A 1123 41.29 -5.02 -2.82
N LEU A 1124 40.81 -5.60 -3.92
CA LEU A 1124 40.24 -4.86 -5.04
C LEU A 1124 38.77 -4.45 -4.87
N TYR A 1125 38.04 -5.02 -3.90
CA TYR A 1125 36.60 -4.76 -3.75
C TYR A 1125 36.07 -4.60 -2.32
N ALA A 1126 36.70 -5.25 -1.33
CA ALA A 1126 36.12 -5.40 0.01
C ALA A 1126 36.01 -4.09 0.79
N ARG A 1127 36.81 -3.09 0.40
CA ARG A 1127 36.91 -1.78 1.05
C ARG A 1127 36.79 -0.63 0.03
N ASP A 1128 36.01 -0.83 -1.04
CA ASP A 1128 35.77 0.22 -2.04
C ASP A 1128 35.17 1.49 -1.42
N ASN A 1129 34.31 1.32 -0.42
CA ASN A 1129 33.57 2.41 0.23
C ASN A 1129 34.32 3.02 1.43
N GLU A 1130 35.57 2.62 1.67
CA GLU A 1130 36.36 3.07 2.81
C GLU A 1130 37.68 3.72 2.35
N PRO A 1131 38.05 4.91 2.87
CA PRO A 1131 39.32 5.55 2.54
C PRO A 1131 40.55 4.67 2.80
N ALA A 1132 40.47 3.77 3.79
CA ALA A 1132 41.55 2.87 4.16
C ALA A 1132 41.78 1.72 3.16
N GLY A 1133 40.86 1.48 2.22
CA GLY A 1133 41.02 0.53 1.12
C GLY A 1133 41.94 1.03 0.00
N PHE A 1134 42.35 2.30 0.02
CA PHE A 1134 43.15 2.94 -1.02
C PHE A 1134 44.28 3.80 -0.43
N GLN A 1135 45.44 3.81 -1.08
CA GLN A 1135 46.54 4.70 -0.74
C GLN A 1135 47.35 5.08 -1.99
N TRP A 1136 47.51 6.37 -2.26
CA TRP A 1136 48.46 6.82 -3.28
C TRP A 1136 49.90 6.45 -2.92
N ILE A 1137 50.67 5.93 -3.88
CA ILE A 1137 52.14 5.90 -3.84
C ILE A 1137 52.63 7.18 -4.51
N ASN A 1138 52.29 7.34 -5.78
CA ASN A 1138 52.53 8.56 -6.53
C ASN A 1138 51.42 8.78 -7.57
N GLY A 1139 50.49 9.67 -7.25
CA GLY A 1139 49.47 10.17 -8.20
C GLY A 1139 49.88 11.44 -8.94
N GLY A 1140 51.09 11.96 -8.70
CA GLY A 1140 51.58 13.22 -9.26
C GLY A 1140 52.62 13.07 -10.37
N ASP A 1141 52.91 11.85 -10.84
CA ASP A 1141 53.94 11.56 -11.85
C ASP A 1141 53.47 11.88 -13.28
N ALA A 1142 52.96 13.10 -13.46
CA ALA A 1142 52.38 13.60 -14.69
C ALA A 1142 53.39 13.65 -15.84
N ASP A 1143 54.66 13.96 -15.57
CA ASP A 1143 55.71 14.03 -16.59
C ASP A 1143 55.97 12.67 -17.25
N ARG A 1144 55.76 11.56 -16.51
CA ARG A 1144 55.86 10.19 -17.04
C ARG A 1144 54.52 9.59 -17.40
N ASN A 1145 53.41 10.25 -17.07
CA ASN A 1145 52.04 9.76 -17.21
C ASN A 1145 51.80 8.45 -16.45
N VAL A 1146 52.37 8.34 -15.25
CA VAL A 1146 52.27 7.14 -14.41
C VAL A 1146 51.39 7.42 -13.21
N LEU A 1147 50.48 6.51 -12.91
CA LEU A 1147 49.76 6.47 -11.63
C LEU A 1147 50.20 5.22 -10.86
N SER A 1148 50.50 5.39 -9.58
CA SER A 1148 50.79 4.26 -8.70
C SER A 1148 50.09 4.38 -7.36
N PHE A 1149 49.45 3.31 -6.92
CA PHE A 1149 48.68 3.26 -5.68
C PHE A 1149 48.59 1.83 -5.12
N ILE A 1150 48.10 1.73 -3.88
CA ILE A 1150 47.89 0.49 -3.15
C ILE A 1150 46.39 0.32 -2.91
N ARG A 1151 45.91 -0.89 -3.15
CA ARG A 1151 44.59 -1.39 -2.71
C ARG A 1151 44.77 -2.34 -1.53
N ARG A 1152 43.90 -2.28 -0.53
CA ARG A 1152 43.99 -3.09 0.71
C ARG A 1152 42.65 -3.69 1.11
N ASP A 1153 42.69 -4.92 1.59
CA ASP A 1153 41.55 -5.57 2.24
C ASP A 1153 41.49 -5.23 3.75
N ALA A 1154 40.60 -5.92 4.47
CA ALA A 1154 40.46 -5.76 5.92
C ALA A 1154 41.65 -6.31 6.72
N ASP A 1155 42.35 -7.32 6.19
CA ASP A 1155 43.53 -7.94 6.79
C ASP A 1155 44.83 -7.14 6.51
N GLY A 1156 44.74 -6.14 5.63
CA GLY A 1156 45.84 -5.26 5.26
C GLY A 1156 46.69 -5.78 4.09
N ASN A 1157 46.27 -6.87 3.42
CA ASN A 1157 46.98 -7.44 2.28
C ASN A 1157 47.01 -6.43 1.11
N PRO A 1158 48.20 -6.08 0.59
CA PRO A 1158 48.31 -5.07 -0.43
C PRO A 1158 48.29 -5.64 -1.86
N VAL A 1159 47.61 -4.93 -2.76
CA VAL A 1159 47.86 -4.98 -4.20
C VAL A 1159 48.43 -3.62 -4.62
N VAL A 1160 49.63 -3.62 -5.19
CA VAL A 1160 50.25 -2.41 -5.73
C VAL A 1160 49.93 -2.32 -7.21
N CYS A 1161 49.24 -1.27 -7.63
CA CYS A 1161 48.85 -1.03 -9.00
C CYS A 1161 49.69 0.11 -9.58
N ALA A 1162 50.33 -0.13 -10.73
CA ALA A 1162 51.06 0.89 -11.49
C ALA A 1162 50.55 0.92 -12.94
N ILE A 1163 50.06 2.08 -13.37
CA ILE A 1163 49.50 2.27 -14.72
C ILE A 1163 50.31 3.32 -15.45
N ASN A 1164 50.87 2.95 -16.60
CA ASN A 1164 51.62 3.84 -17.49
C ASN A 1164 50.75 4.22 -18.70
N PHE A 1165 50.28 5.46 -18.71
CA PHE A 1165 49.50 6.04 -19.81
C PHE A 1165 50.37 6.73 -20.86
N SER A 1166 51.69 6.59 -20.81
CA SER A 1166 52.58 7.09 -21.88
C SER A 1166 52.72 6.08 -23.01
N GLY A 1167 53.03 6.58 -24.22
CA GLY A 1167 53.29 5.76 -25.40
C GLY A 1167 54.61 4.98 -25.37
N ALA A 1168 55.42 5.10 -24.31
CA ALA A 1168 56.73 4.49 -24.19
C ALA A 1168 56.87 3.67 -22.89
N PRO A 1169 57.66 2.58 -22.88
CA PRO A 1169 57.95 1.86 -21.66
C PRO A 1169 58.85 2.69 -20.73
N HIS A 1170 58.69 2.50 -19.43
CA HIS A 1170 59.61 3.03 -18.41
C HIS A 1170 60.43 1.89 -17.82
N ALA A 1171 61.64 1.70 -18.32
CA ALA A 1171 62.58 0.68 -17.82
C ALA A 1171 63.29 1.14 -16.54
N GLY A 1172 63.45 0.24 -15.57
CA GLY A 1172 64.13 0.54 -14.31
C GLY A 1172 63.40 1.58 -13.45
N TYR A 1173 62.06 1.63 -13.55
CA TYR A 1173 61.21 2.48 -12.75
C TYR A 1173 61.26 2.01 -11.28
N THR A 1174 61.64 2.90 -10.37
CA THR A 1174 61.65 2.60 -8.92
C THR A 1174 60.28 2.93 -8.34
N LEU A 1175 59.58 1.91 -7.85
CA LEU A 1175 58.24 1.96 -7.32
C LEU A 1175 58.28 1.74 -5.81
N GLY A 1176 57.75 2.69 -5.02
CA GLY A 1176 57.57 2.50 -3.58
C GLY A 1176 56.56 1.37 -3.29
N VAL A 1177 56.89 0.46 -2.36
CA VAL A 1177 56.03 -0.67 -1.97
C VAL A 1177 55.97 -0.84 -0.45
N PRO A 1178 54.86 -1.35 0.11
CA PRO A 1178 54.62 -1.34 1.56
C PRO A 1178 55.50 -2.30 2.36
N GLN A 1179 56.22 -3.21 1.71
CA GLN A 1179 57.12 -4.17 2.35
C GLN A 1179 58.22 -4.65 1.41
N ALA A 1180 59.38 -4.95 1.97
CA ALA A 1180 60.47 -5.61 1.26
C ALA A 1180 60.20 -7.10 1.05
N GLY A 1181 61.10 -7.77 0.31
CA GLY A 1181 60.99 -9.20 0.02
C GLY A 1181 60.49 -9.48 -1.39
N ALA A 1182 60.02 -10.71 -1.61
CA ALA A 1182 59.57 -11.14 -2.93
C ALA A 1182 58.20 -10.53 -3.28
N TRP A 1183 58.04 -10.17 -4.55
CA TRP A 1183 56.80 -9.69 -5.15
C TRP A 1183 56.50 -10.48 -6.42
N SER A 1184 55.24 -10.59 -6.79
CA SER A 1184 54.78 -11.21 -8.04
C SER A 1184 54.03 -10.19 -8.88
N GLU A 1185 54.35 -10.10 -10.17
CA GLU A 1185 53.51 -9.38 -11.14
C GLU A 1185 52.32 -10.28 -11.49
N VAL A 1186 51.14 -9.98 -10.95
CA VAL A 1186 49.93 -10.79 -11.11
C VAL A 1186 49.09 -10.36 -12.33
N LEU A 1187 49.32 -9.16 -12.84
CA LEU A 1187 48.75 -8.66 -14.08
C LEU A 1187 49.81 -7.85 -14.82
N ASN A 1188 49.91 -8.06 -16.14
CA ASN A 1188 50.60 -7.16 -17.07
C ASN A 1188 49.77 -7.07 -18.35
N THR A 1189 49.16 -5.92 -18.60
CA THR A 1189 48.25 -5.76 -19.74
C THR A 1189 48.95 -5.72 -21.10
N ASP A 1190 50.28 -5.67 -21.12
CA ASP A 1190 51.11 -5.72 -22.34
C ASP A 1190 51.62 -7.14 -22.67
N HIS A 1191 51.16 -8.15 -21.94
CA HIS A 1191 51.41 -9.54 -22.28
C HIS A 1191 50.88 -9.86 -23.69
N THR A 1192 51.62 -10.69 -24.44
CA THR A 1192 51.30 -11.00 -25.85
C THR A 1192 49.96 -11.76 -26.00
N THR A 1193 49.52 -12.49 -24.97
CA THR A 1193 48.17 -13.08 -24.90
C THR A 1193 47.06 -12.05 -25.11
N TYR A 1194 47.25 -10.83 -24.62
CA TYR A 1194 46.27 -9.74 -24.75
C TYR A 1194 46.52 -8.85 -25.98
N GLY A 1195 47.47 -9.23 -26.85
CA GLY A 1195 47.88 -8.43 -28.01
C GLY A 1195 48.85 -7.29 -27.67
N GLY A 1196 49.52 -7.34 -26.52
CA GLY A 1196 50.58 -6.40 -26.15
C GLY A 1196 51.92 -6.65 -26.84
N SER A 1197 52.87 -5.75 -26.60
CA SER A 1197 54.21 -5.77 -27.19
C SER A 1197 55.18 -6.73 -26.50
N GLY A 1198 54.81 -7.26 -25.33
CA GLY A 1198 55.64 -8.19 -24.55
C GLY A 1198 56.71 -7.49 -23.71
N VAL A 1199 56.50 -6.25 -23.30
CA VAL A 1199 57.34 -5.59 -22.30
C VAL A 1199 56.96 -6.10 -20.92
N LEU A 1200 57.73 -7.07 -20.44
CA LEU A 1200 57.46 -7.81 -19.19
C LEU A 1200 58.58 -7.60 -18.16
N ASN A 1201 58.24 -7.80 -16.89
CA ASN A 1201 59.24 -7.97 -15.85
C ASN A 1201 59.78 -9.41 -15.90
N THR A 1202 61.10 -9.56 -16.04
CA THR A 1202 61.76 -10.87 -16.12
C THR A 1202 62.67 -11.09 -14.92
N GLY A 1203 62.64 -12.30 -14.35
CA GLY A 1203 63.41 -12.65 -13.14
C GLY A 1203 62.64 -12.49 -11.83
N GLU A 1204 63.35 -12.58 -10.71
CA GLU A 1204 62.77 -12.43 -9.37
C GLU A 1204 62.54 -10.94 -9.08
N LEU A 1205 61.29 -10.54 -8.84
CA LEU A 1205 60.94 -9.21 -8.37
C LEU A 1205 61.12 -9.15 -6.85
N LYS A 1206 62.18 -8.47 -6.41
CA LYS A 1206 62.53 -8.38 -4.98
C LYS A 1206 62.65 -6.92 -4.58
N ALA A 1207 61.82 -6.52 -3.63
CA ALA A 1207 61.86 -5.19 -3.04
C ALA A 1207 62.95 -5.10 -1.97
N THR A 1208 63.69 -3.98 -1.95
CA THR A 1208 64.72 -3.66 -0.96
C THR A 1208 64.15 -2.78 0.15
N ASP A 1209 64.76 -2.79 1.34
CA ASP A 1209 64.39 -1.93 2.47
C ASP A 1209 64.83 -0.46 2.30
N GLU A 1210 65.15 -0.04 1.08
CA GLU A 1210 65.45 1.35 0.75
C GLU A 1210 64.12 2.05 0.41
N GLY A 1211 63.54 2.80 1.35
CA GLY A 1211 62.22 3.43 1.13
C GLY A 1211 62.19 4.47 -0.02
N GLN A 1212 61.04 4.58 -0.68
CA GLN A 1212 60.77 5.45 -1.84
C GLN A 1212 59.30 5.88 -1.85
N ASP A 1213 58.98 7.09 -2.34
CA ASP A 1213 57.62 7.60 -2.51
C ASP A 1213 56.72 7.45 -1.26
N GLY A 1214 57.30 7.66 -0.08
CA GLY A 1214 56.60 7.55 1.20
C GLY A 1214 56.29 6.11 1.65
N GLN A 1215 56.81 5.10 0.94
CA GLN A 1215 56.72 3.69 1.30
C GLN A 1215 58.05 3.18 1.91
N PRO A 1216 58.01 2.16 2.79
CA PRO A 1216 59.19 1.67 3.50
C PRO A 1216 60.16 0.85 2.64
N ALA A 1217 59.74 0.37 1.47
CA ALA A 1217 60.56 -0.45 0.58
C ALA A 1217 60.41 0.02 -0.88
N THR A 1218 61.34 -0.43 -1.74
CA THR A 1218 61.35 -0.09 -3.18
C THR A 1218 61.46 -1.33 -4.04
N LEU A 1219 60.63 -1.38 -5.09
CA LEU A 1219 60.67 -2.38 -6.13
C LEU A 1219 61.12 -1.72 -7.45
N THR A 1220 62.13 -2.28 -8.11
CA THR A 1220 62.54 -1.79 -9.45
C THR A 1220 61.86 -2.63 -10.52
N VAL A 1221 61.08 -2.00 -11.38
CA VAL A 1221 60.26 -2.66 -12.41
C VAL A 1221 60.43 -1.99 -13.77
N THR A 1222 60.03 -2.70 -14.81
CA THR A 1222 59.74 -2.12 -16.12
C THR A 1222 58.22 -1.95 -16.24
N LEU A 1223 57.76 -0.73 -16.46
CA LEU A 1223 56.35 -0.46 -16.75
C LEU A 1223 56.12 -0.48 -18.26
N PRO A 1224 55.15 -1.27 -18.76
CA PRO A 1224 54.87 -1.37 -20.20
C PRO A 1224 54.31 -0.07 -20.78
N PRO A 1225 54.45 0.19 -22.10
CA PRO A 1225 53.84 1.34 -22.75
C PRO A 1225 52.32 1.17 -22.81
N LEU A 1226 51.55 2.22 -22.50
CA LEU A 1226 50.07 2.19 -22.52
C LEU A 1226 49.53 0.93 -21.83
N GLY A 1227 50.02 0.64 -20.63
CA GLY A 1227 49.77 -0.62 -19.95
C GLY A 1227 49.72 -0.48 -18.43
N ALA A 1228 49.21 -1.51 -17.77
CA ALA A 1228 49.13 -1.60 -16.32
C ALA A 1228 49.82 -2.87 -15.83
N SER A 1229 50.49 -2.75 -14.69
CA SER A 1229 51.10 -3.85 -13.95
C SER A 1229 50.60 -3.85 -12.50
N PHE A 1230 50.11 -5.01 -12.03
CA PHE A 1230 49.71 -5.19 -10.64
C PHE A 1230 50.65 -6.14 -9.93
N PHE A 1231 50.97 -5.83 -8.68
CA PHE A 1231 51.93 -6.58 -7.88
C PHE A 1231 51.34 -6.98 -6.53
N THR A 1232 51.57 -8.21 -6.11
CA THR A 1232 51.25 -8.70 -4.76
C THR A 1232 52.51 -9.23 -4.09
N PRO A 1233 52.56 -9.26 -2.74
CA PRO A 1233 53.60 -9.98 -2.03
C PRO A 1233 53.72 -11.43 -2.53
N GLY A 1234 54.95 -11.87 -2.81
CA GLY A 1234 55.25 -13.25 -3.16
C GLY A 1234 55.16 -14.16 -1.94
N ALA A 1235 54.95 -15.46 -2.16
CA ALA A 1235 55.01 -16.45 -1.07
C ALA A 1235 56.37 -16.33 -0.35
N PRO A 1236 56.41 -16.38 1.00
CA PRO A 1236 57.67 -16.39 1.71
C PRO A 1236 58.51 -17.56 1.19
N ALA A 1237 59.80 -17.32 0.92
CA ALA A 1237 60.71 -18.39 0.55
C ALA A 1237 60.60 -19.49 1.62
N ALA A 1238 60.26 -20.73 1.20
CA ALA A 1238 60.25 -21.86 2.12
C ALA A 1238 61.64 -21.94 2.78
N PRO A 1239 61.70 -22.06 4.12
CA PRO A 1239 62.93 -21.90 4.88
C PRO A 1239 64.02 -22.92 4.52
#